data_AF-A0A2M7D1E2-F1
#
_entry.id   AF-A0A2M7D1E2-F1
#
_cell.length_a   1.000
_cell.length_b   1.000
_cell.length_c   1.000
_cell.angle_alpha   90.00
_cell.angle_beta   90.00
_cell.angle_gamma   90.00
#
_symmetry.space_group_name_H-M   'P 1'
#
loop_
_entity.id
_entity.type
_entity.pdbx_description
1 polymer ?
#
loop_
_entity_poly.entity_id
_entity_poly.type
_entity_poly.pdbx_seq_one_letter_code
_entity_poly.pdbx_strand_id
1 'polypeptide(L)'
;MSGIHYLKKFDKSQFWRFFVDGRFQKKYNGWVGYEGGERGSVQALLNGFSFMMDNFDLSGGLKATYLRELHKVCMLSVETTNLKSSPGDIRYLNSGMPFFAKSTTYEHLVEVFAMRKDDGTAIFNSLKWGKTANELSVDEIYKVMLKDGKINYRNWYPNIDLKQQQAIDGKLSLHEFYEAKHAVQMLMVAKMEEIVERYNKSISKASTEEEKLRAIALVPRELELLHPFPDGNSRTFSCVTLTHLLTYNGFSPALLENPNLDNEVSLSQWIEEVKKGMERTQRVIKNPNERIFDYSILDMAPKDRESFTNMASELIKKIDSHKEIFLTPSRLVSYTGGQWLESVNENLRFSGVGTYGTYQKDNIYFTMAIQDWIKEGKDIEAELKKVLSRGMAAVVIDDLQYAPLFEIPVLYVKDCFEAFKKCSIKVRQEHNPYTLLLTGTEGKTGAKVQFHHILNKQIKAHGVLNSANTEIPVLRSLINLEEDDVVEINEVSVGSDEAYRVERAQMVNPNLCFFTNIGPNHMDMHKTIDNIMVAKSSVVEGLREGGKCILNSTIEHYPKLLDAIEARRPNTPIMTYGTLQSDNARVLTQTFDSKRFGWNIKADIDGEIVEYFLPLFQLHAPLTSVGILLAVKEMGYDVQKAALDYDGLVPFETMGRMLTIHKKAGAVHFYDQSRRGGIHGMRSAFNDMKNFKLDGKIVALVGGISTKKDSDWTKEAHLELAKMINESKIDRLYTTGNYMNYVEDNLKNPDIFVEHSDDLEYLTQTLYNEVQAGDLLFIIGNAYLYLGRVADKILKLKDSSKYDSTIDTHKLSKQEILHYKAMLVLDEVEHNKSLDSSLISNALSQKDFKSIEKKFKTFSELRASLLMNFFKSLDTYITSNEGFRLVNEDIKATGNSSYVHNDRFCKEWFNNLDNNPNLPKKQLFGSFYDFGDKSYLLHVEVATMNLHIGFVKYTKEDSKFKVVKMSDKDKSEIAEKFSHPFHMPMEFRSWGLKWYSSDYGKIIDLSNANSYAMLVNFKNSELKKSILTPLIDGLKK
;
A
#
# COMPACT_ATOMS: atom_id res chain seq x y z
N MET A 1 28.47 1.08 -10.20
CA MET A 1 27.06 0.99 -9.77
C MET A 1 26.46 -0.27 -10.36
N SER A 2 25.35 -0.75 -9.81
CA SER A 2 24.64 -1.89 -10.42
C SER A 2 23.93 -1.46 -11.71
N GLY A 3 23.61 -2.42 -12.56
CA GLY A 3 22.81 -2.24 -13.77
C GLY A 3 21.31 -2.15 -13.50
N ILE A 4 20.86 -1.96 -12.25
CA ILE A 4 19.44 -1.85 -11.93
C ILE A 4 18.78 -0.64 -12.61
N HIS A 5 19.54 0.43 -12.85
CA HIS A 5 19.05 1.61 -13.54
C HIS A 5 18.54 1.28 -14.96
N TYR A 6 19.07 0.24 -15.62
CA TYR A 6 18.60 -0.18 -16.93
C TYR A 6 17.18 -0.73 -16.83
N LEU A 7 16.89 -1.53 -15.78
CA LEU A 7 15.54 -2.04 -15.51
C LEU A 7 14.57 -0.94 -15.05
N LYS A 8 15.05 0.10 -14.34
CA LYS A 8 14.24 1.28 -14.01
C LYS A 8 13.81 2.05 -15.26
N LYS A 9 14.72 2.25 -16.22
CA LYS A 9 14.48 3.00 -17.47
C LYS A 9 13.79 2.17 -18.57
N PHE A 10 13.76 0.85 -18.45
CA PHE A 10 13.14 -0.02 -19.45
C PHE A 10 11.61 0.11 -19.43
N ASP A 11 10.99 0.07 -20.62
CA ASP A 11 9.53 0.08 -20.74
C ASP A 11 8.91 -1.16 -20.07
N LYS A 12 8.21 -0.92 -18.97
CA LYS A 12 7.63 -1.96 -18.11
C LYS A 12 6.62 -2.84 -18.84
N SER A 13 5.96 -2.33 -19.88
CA SER A 13 5.01 -3.10 -20.70
C SER A 13 5.70 -4.16 -21.59
N GLN A 14 7.04 -4.13 -21.64
CA GLN A 14 7.87 -4.98 -22.49
C GLN A 14 8.79 -5.92 -21.72
N PHE A 15 8.67 -6.02 -20.38
CA PHE A 15 9.55 -6.89 -19.59
C PHE A 15 9.54 -8.36 -20.01
N TRP A 16 8.46 -8.81 -20.66
CA TRP A 16 8.40 -10.14 -21.24
C TRP A 16 9.51 -10.43 -22.25
N ARG A 17 10.11 -9.41 -22.87
CA ARG A 17 11.23 -9.59 -23.81
C ARG A 17 12.48 -10.21 -23.18
N PHE A 18 12.63 -10.15 -21.85
CA PHE A 18 13.73 -10.82 -21.15
C PHE A 18 13.57 -12.34 -21.05
N PHE A 19 12.41 -12.88 -21.45
CA PHE A 19 12.13 -14.31 -21.36
C PHE A 19 11.31 -14.90 -22.51
N VAL A 20 10.72 -14.07 -23.38
CA VAL A 20 10.27 -14.50 -24.71
C VAL A 20 11.40 -14.20 -25.68
N ASP A 21 12.10 -15.25 -26.09
CA ASP A 21 13.26 -15.12 -26.95
C ASP A 21 12.93 -14.53 -28.33
N GLY A 22 13.95 -13.95 -28.97
CA GLY A 22 13.82 -13.26 -30.26
C GLY A 22 13.22 -14.10 -31.38
N ARG A 23 13.48 -15.41 -31.41
CA ARG A 23 12.90 -16.32 -32.43
C ARG A 23 11.39 -16.43 -32.30
N PHE A 24 10.87 -16.19 -31.10
CA PHE A 24 9.47 -16.44 -30.77
C PHE A 24 8.63 -15.18 -30.56
N GLN A 25 9.22 -13.99 -30.38
CA GLN A 25 8.46 -12.75 -30.15
C GLN A 25 7.39 -12.50 -31.21
N LYS A 26 7.75 -12.55 -32.50
CA LYS A 26 6.79 -12.37 -33.59
C LYS A 26 5.84 -13.56 -33.74
N LYS A 27 6.35 -14.79 -33.62
CA LYS A 27 5.58 -16.04 -33.76
C LYS A 27 4.45 -16.14 -32.74
N TYR A 28 4.71 -15.75 -31.50
CA TYR A 28 3.78 -15.84 -30.39
C TYR A 28 3.08 -14.52 -30.06
N ASN A 29 3.27 -13.48 -30.87
CA ASN A 29 2.74 -12.15 -30.58
C ASN A 29 3.11 -11.67 -29.15
N GLY A 30 4.41 -11.74 -28.84
CA GLY A 30 4.98 -11.42 -27.54
C GLY A 30 4.62 -12.47 -26.49
N TRP A 31 4.24 -12.01 -25.29
CA TRP A 31 3.94 -12.86 -24.14
C TRP A 31 2.64 -13.65 -24.28
N VAL A 32 1.68 -13.18 -25.10
CA VAL A 32 0.33 -13.76 -25.19
C VAL A 32 0.38 -15.20 -25.71
N GLY A 33 1.05 -15.44 -26.83
CA GLY A 33 1.17 -16.79 -27.39
C GLY A 33 2.18 -17.65 -26.63
N TYR A 34 3.13 -17.04 -25.91
CA TYR A 34 4.06 -17.77 -25.05
C TYR A 34 3.30 -18.37 -23.86
N GLU A 35 2.48 -17.56 -23.19
CA GLU A 35 1.55 -18.00 -22.14
C GLU A 35 0.53 -19.02 -22.67
N GLY A 36 0.05 -18.85 -23.90
CA GLY A 36 -0.85 -19.81 -24.54
C GLY A 36 -0.22 -21.17 -24.87
N GLY A 37 1.11 -21.24 -25.02
CA GLY A 37 1.85 -22.47 -25.31
C GLY A 37 2.23 -23.27 -24.06
N GLU A 38 2.51 -22.58 -22.95
CA GLU A 38 2.79 -23.18 -21.64
C GLU A 38 2.19 -22.28 -20.55
N ARG A 39 0.94 -22.59 -20.15
CA ARG A 39 0.17 -21.74 -19.25
C ARG A 39 0.84 -21.61 -17.88
N GLY A 40 0.84 -20.40 -17.33
CA GLY A 40 1.51 -20.03 -16.08
C GLY A 40 2.99 -19.67 -16.24
N SER A 41 3.60 -19.89 -17.42
CA SER A 41 5.03 -19.65 -17.63
C SER A 41 5.42 -18.18 -17.52
N VAL A 42 4.59 -17.24 -18.01
CA VAL A 42 4.87 -15.80 -17.93
C VAL A 42 4.84 -15.34 -16.48
N GLN A 43 3.82 -15.75 -15.71
CA GLN A 43 3.73 -15.39 -14.29
C GLN A 43 4.89 -16.00 -13.48
N ALA A 44 5.29 -17.24 -13.76
CA ALA A 44 6.40 -17.87 -13.07
C ALA A 44 7.74 -17.16 -13.32
N LEU A 45 7.97 -16.69 -14.55
CA LEU A 45 9.13 -15.86 -14.88
C LEU A 45 9.09 -14.49 -14.18
N LEU A 46 7.95 -13.80 -14.18
CA LEU A 46 7.77 -12.56 -13.41
C LEU A 46 8.03 -12.76 -11.91
N ASN A 47 7.61 -13.90 -11.35
CA ASN A 47 7.90 -14.28 -9.98
C ASN A 47 9.41 -14.55 -9.79
N GLY A 48 10.07 -15.19 -10.76
CA GLY A 48 11.52 -15.41 -10.75
C GLY A 48 12.32 -14.10 -10.74
N PHE A 49 11.96 -13.15 -11.60
CA PHE A 49 12.53 -11.80 -11.57
C PHE A 49 12.20 -11.05 -10.27
N SER A 50 11.02 -11.27 -9.69
CA SER A 50 10.68 -10.69 -8.38
C SER A 50 11.52 -11.29 -7.24
N PHE A 51 11.79 -12.60 -7.30
CA PHE A 51 12.68 -13.30 -6.36
C PHE A 51 14.14 -12.88 -6.54
N MET A 52 14.57 -12.60 -7.77
CA MET A 52 15.84 -11.96 -8.06
C MET A 52 15.93 -10.60 -7.37
N MET A 53 14.90 -9.75 -7.45
CA MET A 53 14.90 -8.46 -6.77
C MET A 53 14.94 -8.57 -5.23
N ASP A 54 14.30 -9.59 -4.65
CA ASP A 54 14.36 -9.85 -3.19
C ASP A 54 15.75 -10.30 -2.72
N ASN A 55 16.53 -10.87 -3.64
CA ASN A 55 17.86 -11.43 -3.38
C ASN A 55 18.92 -10.75 -4.26
N PHE A 56 18.73 -9.47 -4.59
CA PHE A 56 19.56 -8.76 -5.56
C PHE A 56 21.01 -8.64 -5.09
N ASP A 57 21.25 -8.62 -3.77
CA ASP A 57 22.60 -8.57 -3.23
C ASP A 57 23.30 -9.94 -3.30
N LEU A 58 24.36 -9.99 -4.10
CA LEU A 58 25.27 -11.13 -4.24
C LEU A 58 26.64 -10.85 -3.61
N SER A 59 26.72 -9.96 -2.61
CA SER A 59 27.98 -9.57 -1.97
C SER A 59 28.70 -10.75 -1.33
N GLY A 60 27.93 -11.67 -0.72
CA GLY A 60 28.38 -12.96 -0.20
C GLY A 60 28.54 -14.08 -1.25
N GLY A 61 28.49 -13.74 -2.54
CA GLY A 61 28.62 -14.67 -3.66
C GLY A 61 27.31 -15.34 -4.09
N LEU A 62 27.30 -15.88 -5.31
CA LEU A 62 26.24 -16.75 -5.80
C LEU A 62 26.24 -18.06 -4.98
N LYS A 63 25.07 -18.68 -4.78
CA LYS A 63 24.91 -19.94 -4.04
C LYS A 63 24.09 -20.95 -4.83
N ALA A 64 24.46 -22.23 -4.79
CA ALA A 64 23.69 -23.30 -5.43
C ALA A 64 22.27 -23.43 -4.85
N THR A 65 22.10 -23.16 -3.54
CA THR A 65 20.80 -23.11 -2.88
C THR A 65 19.90 -22.02 -3.47
N TYR A 66 20.44 -20.83 -3.77
CA TYR A 66 19.70 -19.76 -4.44
C TYR A 66 19.19 -20.21 -5.81
N LEU A 67 20.01 -20.86 -6.62
CA LEU A 67 19.61 -21.37 -7.94
C LEU A 67 18.48 -22.40 -7.84
N ARG A 68 18.52 -23.27 -6.83
CA ARG A 68 17.46 -24.26 -6.57
C ARG A 68 16.15 -23.62 -6.15
N GLU A 69 16.19 -22.65 -5.25
CA GLU A 69 14.98 -21.92 -4.83
C GLU A 69 14.43 -21.06 -5.97
N LEU A 70 15.30 -20.40 -6.75
CA LEU A 70 14.90 -19.66 -7.95
C LEU A 70 14.19 -20.58 -8.96
N HIS A 71 14.73 -21.78 -9.21
CA HIS A 71 14.09 -22.76 -10.09
C HIS A 71 12.68 -23.14 -9.59
N LYS A 72 12.47 -23.30 -8.28
CA LYS A 72 11.13 -23.55 -7.73
C LYS A 72 10.16 -22.44 -8.10
N VAL A 73 10.59 -21.19 -7.97
CA VAL A 73 9.78 -20.01 -8.29
C VAL A 73 9.49 -19.94 -9.79
N CYS A 74 10.49 -20.17 -10.63
CA CYS A 74 10.38 -20.15 -12.10
C CYS A 74 9.50 -21.28 -12.68
N MET A 75 9.14 -22.28 -11.88
CA MET A 75 8.31 -23.43 -12.27
C MET A 75 7.00 -23.51 -11.47
N LEU A 76 6.75 -22.59 -10.54
CA LEU A 76 5.56 -22.61 -9.70
C LEU A 76 4.30 -22.37 -10.54
N SER A 77 3.32 -23.27 -10.42
CA SER A 77 2.02 -23.18 -11.12
C SER A 77 2.08 -23.18 -12.64
N VAL A 78 3.20 -23.62 -13.22
CA VAL A 78 3.34 -23.80 -14.67
C VAL A 78 2.70 -25.13 -15.07
N GLU A 79 1.77 -25.10 -16.00
CA GLU A 79 1.15 -26.30 -16.54
C GLU A 79 2.16 -27.05 -17.42
N THR A 80 2.64 -28.19 -16.93
CA THR A 80 3.58 -29.04 -17.67
C THR A 80 2.98 -30.42 -17.93
N THR A 81 3.35 -31.00 -19.08
CA THR A 81 3.05 -32.40 -19.41
C THR A 81 4.08 -33.37 -18.82
N ASN A 82 5.17 -32.85 -18.24
CA ASN A 82 6.24 -33.63 -17.63
C ASN A 82 6.01 -33.85 -16.13
N LEU A 83 5.24 -34.89 -15.77
CA LEU A 83 4.88 -35.23 -14.38
C LEU A 83 6.05 -35.81 -13.54
N LYS A 84 7.28 -35.85 -14.07
CA LYS A 84 8.38 -36.65 -13.49
C LYS A 84 9.14 -35.98 -12.34
N SER A 85 8.85 -34.72 -11.99
CA SER A 85 9.47 -34.06 -10.83
C SER A 85 8.73 -32.81 -10.39
N SER A 86 8.85 -32.51 -9.09
CA SER A 86 8.38 -31.24 -8.52
C SER A 86 9.36 -30.09 -8.79
N PRO A 87 8.88 -28.84 -8.86
CA PRO A 87 9.74 -27.65 -8.88
C PRO A 87 10.85 -27.73 -7.83
N GLY A 88 12.09 -27.49 -8.26
CA GLY A 88 13.30 -27.51 -7.42
C GLY A 88 13.87 -28.89 -7.09
N ASP A 89 13.24 -29.99 -7.52
CA ASP A 89 13.82 -31.33 -7.35
C ASP A 89 14.97 -31.52 -8.34
N ILE A 90 16.13 -31.93 -7.83
CA ILE A 90 17.31 -32.21 -8.63
C ILE A 90 17.09 -33.52 -9.39
N ARG A 91 17.48 -33.58 -10.66
CA ARG A 91 17.29 -34.82 -11.44
C ARG A 91 18.17 -35.94 -10.89
N TYR A 92 17.61 -37.14 -10.88
CA TYR A 92 18.31 -38.38 -10.50
C TYR A 92 18.30 -39.41 -11.64
N LEU A 93 17.73 -39.06 -12.79
CA LEU A 93 17.71 -39.89 -13.99
C LEU A 93 18.70 -39.35 -15.02
N ASN A 94 19.27 -40.26 -15.79
CA ASN A 94 20.06 -39.89 -16.96
C ASN A 94 19.16 -39.17 -17.97
N SER A 95 19.66 -38.09 -18.56
CA SER A 95 18.99 -37.30 -19.57
C SER A 95 19.93 -37.05 -20.74
N GLY A 96 19.38 -36.56 -21.84
CA GLY A 96 20.20 -36.06 -22.93
C GLY A 96 19.48 -34.95 -23.67
N MET A 97 20.27 -34.09 -24.28
CA MET A 97 19.80 -33.00 -25.13
C MET A 97 20.43 -33.12 -26.52
N PRO A 98 19.71 -32.76 -27.59
CA PRO A 98 20.24 -32.81 -28.94
C PRO A 98 21.21 -31.66 -29.20
N PHE A 99 22.42 -31.98 -29.65
CA PHE A 99 23.31 -31.05 -30.33
C PHE A 99 23.01 -31.12 -31.82
N PHE A 100 22.61 -29.99 -32.41
CA PHE A 100 22.13 -29.94 -33.79
C PHE A 100 23.21 -29.47 -34.76
N ALA A 101 23.32 -30.11 -35.92
CA ALA A 101 24.26 -29.71 -36.97
C ALA A 101 24.11 -28.24 -37.42
N LYS A 102 22.90 -27.69 -37.31
CA LYS A 102 22.57 -26.32 -37.76
C LYS A 102 23.07 -25.22 -36.82
N SER A 103 23.41 -25.54 -35.57
CA SER A 103 23.73 -24.53 -34.55
C SER A 103 24.94 -24.90 -33.70
N THR A 104 25.21 -26.20 -33.49
CA THR A 104 26.37 -26.64 -32.72
C THR A 104 27.68 -26.42 -33.47
N THR A 105 28.57 -25.60 -32.90
CA THR A 105 29.87 -25.27 -33.51
C THR A 105 30.95 -26.29 -33.18
N TYR A 106 32.00 -26.37 -34.01
CA TYR A 106 33.12 -27.28 -33.74
C TYR A 106 33.84 -26.89 -32.45
N GLU A 107 34.05 -25.60 -32.24
CA GLU A 107 34.67 -25.02 -31.05
C GLU A 107 33.87 -25.36 -29.79
N HIS A 108 32.52 -25.34 -29.88
CA HIS A 108 31.66 -25.81 -28.78
C HIS A 108 31.98 -27.26 -28.39
N LEU A 109 32.07 -28.18 -29.36
CA LEU A 109 32.39 -29.58 -29.07
C LEU A 109 33.78 -29.72 -28.46
N VAL A 110 34.78 -28.98 -28.94
CA VAL A 110 36.13 -28.97 -28.33
C VAL A 110 36.05 -28.55 -26.86
N GLU A 111 35.30 -27.49 -26.55
CA GLU A 111 35.12 -27.01 -25.18
C GLU A 111 34.37 -28.02 -24.31
N VAL A 112 33.29 -28.64 -24.80
CA VAL A 112 32.54 -29.66 -24.03
C VAL A 112 33.41 -30.90 -23.78
N PHE A 113 34.19 -31.35 -24.76
CA PHE A 113 35.14 -32.45 -24.56
C PHE A 113 36.20 -32.11 -23.52
N ALA A 114 36.72 -30.88 -23.53
CA ALA A 114 37.65 -30.41 -22.51
C ALA A 114 37.01 -30.36 -21.11
N MET A 115 35.75 -29.91 -21.00
CA MET A 115 34.99 -29.89 -19.75
C MET A 115 34.73 -31.29 -19.18
N ARG A 116 34.55 -32.28 -20.05
CA ARG A 116 34.26 -33.69 -19.70
C ARG A 116 35.52 -34.56 -19.67
N LYS A 117 36.70 -33.95 -19.84
CA LYS A 117 37.97 -34.68 -19.85
C LYS A 117 38.26 -35.24 -18.46
N ASP A 118 38.70 -36.49 -18.41
CA ASP A 118 39.10 -37.19 -17.18
C ASP A 118 38.00 -37.35 -16.10
N ASP A 119 36.74 -37.04 -16.40
CA ASP A 119 35.63 -37.19 -15.44
C ASP A 119 35.05 -38.62 -15.36
N GLY A 120 35.55 -39.52 -16.24
CA GLY A 120 35.21 -40.94 -16.28
C GLY A 120 33.79 -41.26 -16.78
N THR A 121 33.00 -40.28 -17.21
CA THR A 121 31.60 -40.48 -17.60
C THR A 121 31.41 -40.40 -19.12
N ALA A 122 30.39 -41.08 -19.65
CA ALA A 122 30.13 -41.02 -21.09
C ALA A 122 29.54 -39.67 -21.52
N ILE A 123 29.91 -39.22 -22.72
CA ILE A 123 29.52 -37.91 -23.25
C ILE A 123 28.30 -37.96 -24.21
N PHE A 124 27.95 -39.13 -24.76
CA PHE A 124 26.77 -39.31 -25.62
C PHE A 124 25.90 -40.51 -25.21
N ASN A 125 24.58 -40.39 -25.37
CA ASN A 125 23.62 -41.49 -25.16
C ASN A 125 23.52 -42.34 -26.44
N SER A 126 24.54 -43.16 -26.73
CA SER A 126 24.62 -43.99 -27.93
C SER A 126 25.28 -45.34 -27.66
N LEU A 127 24.77 -46.41 -28.27
CA LEU A 127 25.41 -47.74 -28.21
C LEU A 127 26.81 -47.73 -28.82
N LYS A 128 27.04 -46.89 -29.84
CA LYS A 128 28.34 -46.76 -30.53
C LYS A 128 29.24 -45.70 -29.89
N TRP A 129 28.65 -44.61 -29.41
CA TRP A 129 29.37 -43.41 -28.96
C TRP A 129 29.30 -43.18 -27.44
N GLY A 130 28.77 -44.13 -26.68
CA GLY A 130 28.68 -44.10 -25.21
C GLY A 130 30.02 -44.35 -24.53
N LYS A 131 31.04 -43.56 -24.91
CA LYS A 131 32.40 -43.60 -24.37
C LYS A 131 32.74 -42.28 -23.68
N THR A 132 33.85 -42.26 -22.94
CA THR A 132 34.37 -41.05 -22.28
C THR A 132 34.96 -40.07 -23.30
N ALA A 133 35.15 -38.80 -22.90
CA ALA A 133 35.77 -37.79 -23.76
C ALA A 133 37.21 -38.18 -24.18
N ASN A 134 37.92 -38.96 -23.37
CA ASN A 134 39.28 -39.43 -23.64
C ASN A 134 39.34 -40.50 -24.75
N GLU A 135 38.22 -41.16 -25.05
CA GLU A 135 38.15 -42.28 -25.99
C GLU A 135 37.54 -41.89 -27.35
N LEU A 136 37.15 -40.62 -27.51
CA LEU A 136 36.45 -40.12 -28.68
C LEU A 136 37.23 -38.98 -29.34
N SER A 137 37.16 -38.92 -30.68
CA SER A 137 37.70 -37.81 -31.45
C SER A 137 36.62 -36.76 -31.71
N VAL A 138 36.91 -35.50 -31.39
CA VAL A 138 35.99 -34.37 -31.66
C VAL A 138 35.69 -34.26 -33.16
N ASP A 139 36.70 -34.43 -34.03
CA ASP A 139 36.56 -34.40 -35.49
C ASP A 139 35.59 -35.46 -36.01
N GLU A 140 35.68 -36.68 -35.47
CA GLU A 140 34.80 -37.78 -35.88
C GLU A 140 33.37 -37.52 -35.46
N ILE A 141 33.17 -37.08 -34.21
CA ILE A 141 31.85 -36.77 -33.68
C ILE A 141 31.21 -35.60 -34.41
N TYR A 142 31.98 -34.55 -34.74
CA TYR A 142 31.47 -33.42 -35.51
C TYR A 142 30.99 -33.84 -36.90
N LYS A 143 31.78 -34.66 -37.61
CA LYS A 143 31.38 -35.22 -38.92
C LYS A 143 30.11 -36.08 -38.82
N VAL A 144 29.99 -36.89 -37.76
CA VAL A 144 28.80 -37.70 -37.51
C VAL A 144 27.58 -36.81 -37.24
N MET A 145 27.70 -35.79 -36.40
CA MET A 145 26.62 -34.84 -36.13
C MET A 145 26.17 -34.13 -37.41
N LEU A 146 27.10 -33.67 -38.25
CA LEU A 146 26.78 -33.04 -39.53
C LEU A 146 26.03 -34.00 -40.48
N LYS A 147 26.47 -35.26 -40.53
CA LYS A 147 25.84 -36.29 -41.37
C LYS A 147 24.44 -36.67 -40.89
N ASP A 148 24.29 -36.90 -39.59
CA ASP A 148 23.04 -37.41 -39.00
C ASP A 148 22.07 -36.26 -38.61
N GLY A 149 22.50 -35.01 -38.81
CA GLY A 149 21.76 -33.78 -38.50
C GLY A 149 21.73 -33.40 -37.02
N LYS A 150 22.00 -34.36 -36.12
CA LYS A 150 22.15 -34.13 -34.67
C LYS A 150 22.90 -35.28 -34.00
N ILE A 151 23.41 -35.03 -32.79
CA ILE A 151 23.86 -36.06 -31.86
C ILE A 151 23.31 -35.78 -30.47
N ASN A 152 22.88 -36.81 -29.74
CA ASN A 152 22.30 -36.62 -28.40
C ASN A 152 23.42 -36.60 -27.34
N TYR A 153 23.77 -35.40 -26.90
CA TYR A 153 24.66 -35.17 -25.77
C TYR A 153 24.05 -35.79 -24.50
N ARG A 154 24.87 -36.54 -23.77
CA ARG A 154 24.53 -37.06 -22.44
C ARG A 154 24.93 -36.01 -21.42
N ASN A 155 23.93 -35.35 -20.83
CA ASN A 155 24.16 -34.47 -19.69
C ASN A 155 24.98 -35.21 -18.62
N TRP A 156 25.83 -34.49 -17.89
CA TRP A 156 26.69 -35.13 -16.88
C TRP A 156 25.85 -35.96 -15.91
N TYR A 157 26.15 -37.24 -15.79
CA TYR A 157 25.42 -38.17 -14.92
C TYR A 157 26.44 -39.12 -14.32
N PRO A 158 26.49 -39.24 -12.98
CA PRO A 158 27.54 -40.00 -12.31
C PRO A 158 27.49 -41.47 -12.73
N ASN A 159 28.65 -42.11 -12.78
CA ASN A 159 28.67 -43.56 -12.89
C ASN A 159 28.20 -44.14 -11.55
N ILE A 160 27.06 -44.82 -11.59
CA ILE A 160 26.49 -45.51 -10.43
C ILE A 160 26.77 -47.01 -10.54
N ASP A 161 26.88 -47.68 -9.40
CA ASP A 161 27.09 -49.12 -9.38
C ASP A 161 25.82 -49.90 -9.80
N LEU A 162 25.98 -51.21 -10.02
CA LEU A 162 24.88 -52.06 -10.47
C LEU A 162 23.71 -52.09 -9.46
N LYS A 163 24.00 -52.02 -8.15
CA LYS A 163 22.97 -52.03 -7.10
C LYS A 163 22.18 -50.72 -7.13
N GLN A 164 22.86 -49.58 -7.23
CA GLN A 164 22.25 -48.27 -7.37
C GLN A 164 21.41 -48.18 -8.65
N GLN A 165 21.90 -48.72 -9.77
CA GLN A 165 21.14 -48.78 -11.02
C GLN A 165 19.87 -49.63 -10.87
N GLN A 166 19.97 -50.81 -10.26
CA GLN A 166 18.81 -51.66 -9.97
C GLN A 166 17.81 -50.98 -9.03
N ALA A 167 18.29 -50.23 -8.04
CA ALA A 167 17.44 -49.44 -7.14
C ALA A 167 16.65 -48.39 -7.92
N ILE A 168 17.32 -47.57 -8.74
CA ILE A 168 16.68 -46.50 -9.55
C ILE A 168 15.69 -47.08 -10.57
N ASP A 169 15.98 -48.26 -11.13
CA ASP A 169 15.07 -48.98 -12.03
C ASP A 169 13.82 -49.56 -11.32
N GLY A 170 13.71 -49.40 -10.00
CA GLY A 170 12.60 -49.92 -9.20
C GLY A 170 12.66 -51.43 -8.95
N LYS A 171 13.84 -52.05 -9.10
CA LYS A 171 14.04 -53.50 -8.92
C LYS A 171 14.38 -53.89 -7.48
N LEU A 172 14.63 -52.91 -6.60
CA LEU A 172 14.95 -53.09 -5.18
C LEU A 172 13.90 -52.41 -4.28
N SER A 173 14.13 -52.39 -2.97
CA SER A 173 13.18 -51.81 -2.00
C SER A 173 13.02 -50.29 -2.18
N LEU A 174 11.89 -49.74 -1.70
CA LEU A 174 11.64 -48.29 -1.73
C LEU A 174 12.70 -47.50 -0.96
N HIS A 175 13.22 -48.06 0.13
CA HIS A 175 14.31 -47.45 0.90
C HIS A 175 15.59 -47.34 0.06
N GLU A 176 16.01 -48.44 -0.58
CA GLU A 176 17.19 -48.46 -1.45
C GLU A 176 17.02 -47.54 -2.68
N PHE A 177 15.80 -47.44 -3.23
CA PHE A 177 15.48 -46.46 -4.28
C PHE A 177 15.76 -45.03 -3.81
N TYR A 178 15.26 -44.63 -2.64
CA TYR A 178 15.46 -43.28 -2.12
C TYR A 178 16.91 -43.00 -1.73
N GLU A 179 17.63 -43.99 -1.21
CA GLU A 179 19.08 -43.87 -0.94
C GLU A 179 19.87 -43.63 -2.25
N ALA A 180 19.63 -44.44 -3.28
CA ALA A 180 20.29 -44.28 -4.58
C ALA A 180 19.90 -42.97 -5.27
N LYS A 181 18.61 -42.60 -5.23
CA LYS A 181 18.12 -41.30 -5.72
C LYS A 181 18.86 -40.15 -5.03
N HIS A 182 18.92 -40.16 -3.71
CA HIS A 182 19.55 -39.09 -2.94
C HIS A 182 21.06 -38.99 -3.22
N ALA A 183 21.77 -40.12 -3.34
CA ALA A 183 23.19 -40.14 -3.67
C ALA A 183 23.47 -39.46 -5.03
N VAL A 184 22.69 -39.76 -6.06
CA VAL A 184 22.83 -39.11 -7.39
C VAL A 184 22.54 -37.61 -7.29
N GLN A 185 21.47 -37.22 -6.58
CA GLN A 185 21.12 -35.81 -6.41
C GLN A 185 22.23 -35.03 -5.70
N MET A 186 22.86 -35.59 -4.66
CA MET A 186 23.97 -34.94 -3.95
C MET A 186 25.19 -34.73 -4.82
N LEU A 187 25.52 -35.69 -5.70
CA LEU A 187 26.62 -35.53 -6.67
C LEU A 187 26.33 -34.44 -7.70
N MET A 188 25.06 -34.30 -8.13
CA MET A 188 24.63 -33.22 -9.02
C MET A 188 24.73 -31.85 -8.32
N VAL A 189 24.32 -31.77 -7.05
CA VAL A 189 24.46 -30.54 -6.24
C VAL A 189 25.93 -30.16 -6.08
N ALA A 190 26.81 -31.12 -5.81
CA ALA A 190 28.25 -30.86 -5.74
C ALA A 190 28.82 -30.28 -7.04
N LYS A 191 28.33 -30.73 -8.21
CA LYS A 191 28.68 -30.13 -9.50
C LYS A 191 28.14 -28.71 -9.67
N MET A 192 26.93 -28.42 -9.20
CA MET A 192 26.42 -27.05 -9.17
C MET A 192 27.28 -26.15 -8.27
N GLU A 193 27.67 -26.64 -7.09
CA GLU A 193 28.53 -25.91 -6.15
C GLU A 193 29.91 -25.62 -6.76
N GLU A 194 30.51 -26.57 -7.47
CA GLU A 194 31.78 -26.38 -8.20
C GLU A 194 31.70 -25.24 -9.23
N ILE A 195 30.59 -25.16 -10.00
CA ILE A 195 30.36 -24.08 -10.98
C ILE A 195 30.25 -22.73 -10.25
N VAL A 196 29.47 -22.68 -9.18
CA VAL A 196 29.22 -21.47 -8.39
C VAL A 196 30.49 -20.97 -7.69
N GLU A 197 31.28 -21.86 -7.09
CA GLU A 197 32.56 -21.52 -6.45
C GLU A 197 33.54 -20.94 -7.47
N ARG A 198 33.63 -21.55 -8.65
CA ARG A 198 34.47 -21.07 -9.74
C ARG A 198 34.05 -19.68 -10.22
N TYR A 199 32.74 -19.42 -10.33
CA TYR A 199 32.22 -18.09 -10.63
C TYR A 199 32.65 -17.08 -9.56
N ASN A 200 32.39 -17.36 -8.28
CA ASN A 200 32.72 -16.46 -7.17
C ASN A 200 34.22 -16.13 -7.12
N LYS A 201 35.08 -17.12 -7.39
CA LYS A 201 36.53 -16.95 -7.48
C LYS A 201 36.96 -16.16 -8.71
N SER A 202 36.30 -16.35 -9.84
CA SER A 202 36.67 -15.68 -11.11
C SER A 202 36.21 -14.23 -11.12
N ILE A 203 34.98 -13.96 -10.68
CA ILE A 203 34.41 -12.61 -10.65
C ILE A 203 35.14 -11.70 -9.66
N SER A 204 35.59 -12.23 -8.52
CA SER A 204 36.39 -11.46 -7.54
C SER A 204 37.80 -11.10 -8.01
N LYS A 205 38.35 -11.86 -8.96
CA LYS A 205 39.67 -11.60 -9.57
C LYS A 205 39.60 -10.80 -10.85
N ALA A 206 38.41 -10.67 -11.45
CA ALA A 206 38.22 -9.98 -12.72
C ALA A 206 38.48 -8.47 -12.54
N SER A 207 39.42 -7.95 -13.33
CA SER A 207 39.85 -6.56 -13.31
C SER A 207 39.29 -5.76 -14.48
N THR A 208 38.88 -6.46 -15.55
CA THR A 208 38.32 -5.87 -16.76
C THR A 208 36.86 -6.29 -16.97
N GLU A 209 36.11 -5.48 -17.71
CA GLU A 209 34.72 -5.81 -18.07
C GLU A 209 34.62 -7.12 -18.88
N GLU A 210 35.62 -7.42 -19.71
CA GLU A 210 35.67 -8.67 -20.49
C GLU A 210 35.85 -9.90 -19.59
N GLU A 211 36.74 -9.83 -18.60
CA GLU A 211 36.94 -10.90 -17.63
C GLU A 211 35.67 -11.14 -16.80
N LYS A 212 34.98 -10.08 -16.39
CA LYS A 212 33.69 -10.19 -15.67
C LYS A 212 32.62 -10.82 -16.55
N LEU A 213 32.44 -10.34 -17.79
CA LEU A 213 31.47 -10.90 -18.73
C LEU A 213 31.73 -12.38 -19.00
N ARG A 214 33.01 -12.76 -19.16
CA ARG A 214 33.37 -14.18 -19.32
C ARG A 214 32.97 -15.01 -18.12
N ALA A 215 33.27 -14.55 -16.90
CA ALA A 215 32.88 -15.24 -15.67
C ALA A 215 31.36 -15.37 -15.55
N ILE A 216 30.61 -14.30 -15.87
CA ILE A 216 29.14 -14.27 -15.83
C ILE A 216 28.53 -15.22 -16.87
N ALA A 217 28.94 -15.11 -18.13
CA ALA A 217 28.36 -15.87 -19.24
C ALA A 217 28.64 -17.38 -19.14
N LEU A 218 29.73 -17.77 -18.46
CA LEU A 218 30.07 -19.18 -18.26
C LEU A 218 29.06 -19.91 -17.35
N VAL A 219 28.47 -19.22 -16.37
CA VAL A 219 27.54 -19.81 -15.39
C VAL A 219 26.31 -20.44 -16.04
N PRO A 220 25.46 -19.70 -16.80
CA PRO A 220 24.28 -20.29 -17.41
C PRO A 220 24.63 -21.43 -18.37
N ARG A 221 25.72 -21.28 -19.14
CA ARG A 221 26.23 -22.32 -20.03
C ARG A 221 26.53 -23.63 -19.32
N GLU A 222 27.34 -23.60 -18.26
CA GLU A 222 27.74 -24.84 -17.58
C GLU A 222 26.57 -25.46 -16.83
N LEU A 223 25.68 -24.64 -16.27
CA LEU A 223 24.45 -25.11 -15.62
C LEU A 223 23.49 -25.75 -16.63
N GLU A 224 23.37 -25.21 -17.83
CA GLU A 224 22.54 -25.80 -18.88
C GLU A 224 23.14 -27.11 -19.41
N LEU A 225 24.47 -27.21 -19.58
CA LEU A 225 25.15 -28.46 -19.94
C LEU A 225 25.04 -29.54 -18.85
N LEU A 226 25.11 -29.14 -17.58
CA LEU A 226 24.85 -30.02 -16.43
C LEU A 226 23.38 -30.46 -16.39
N HIS A 227 22.48 -29.53 -16.69
CA HIS A 227 21.02 -29.68 -16.72
C HIS A 227 20.48 -30.30 -15.42
N PRO A 228 20.70 -29.66 -14.25
CA PRO A 228 20.42 -30.27 -12.95
C PRO A 228 18.93 -30.47 -12.66
N PHE A 229 18.04 -29.77 -13.35
CA PHE A 229 16.58 -29.93 -13.20
C PHE A 229 15.99 -30.71 -14.38
N PRO A 230 14.89 -31.47 -14.19
CA PRO A 230 14.24 -32.20 -15.28
C PRO A 230 13.56 -31.32 -16.34
N ASP A 231 13.24 -30.07 -15.98
CA ASP A 231 12.63 -29.05 -16.85
C ASP A 231 13.00 -27.65 -16.31
N GLY A 232 12.71 -26.57 -17.02
CA GLY A 232 12.81 -25.20 -16.47
C GLY A 232 14.21 -24.59 -16.34
N ASN A 233 15.26 -25.27 -16.82
CA ASN A 233 16.66 -24.82 -16.72
C ASN A 233 16.88 -23.47 -17.42
N SER A 234 16.49 -23.31 -18.69
CA SER A 234 16.65 -22.08 -19.46
C SER A 234 15.97 -20.85 -18.81
N ARG A 235 14.73 -21.00 -18.29
CA ARG A 235 14.04 -19.95 -17.52
C ARG A 235 14.82 -19.51 -16.29
N THR A 236 15.43 -20.47 -15.60
CA THR A 236 16.17 -20.22 -14.37
C THR A 236 17.53 -19.58 -14.64
N PHE A 237 18.28 -20.13 -15.59
CA PHE A 237 19.68 -19.78 -15.80
C PHE A 237 19.85 -18.65 -16.81
N SER A 238 19.35 -18.82 -18.04
CA SER A 238 19.61 -17.89 -19.15
C SER A 238 18.68 -16.67 -19.13
N CYS A 239 17.48 -16.78 -18.56
CA CYS A 239 16.59 -15.63 -18.38
C CYS A 239 16.90 -14.87 -17.07
N VAL A 240 16.73 -15.52 -15.90
CA VAL A 240 16.79 -14.82 -14.61
C VAL A 240 18.21 -14.73 -14.05
N THR A 241 18.94 -15.85 -13.95
CA THR A 241 20.29 -15.85 -13.34
C THR A 241 21.26 -14.97 -14.13
N LEU A 242 21.30 -15.09 -15.46
CA LEU A 242 22.15 -14.25 -16.30
C LEU A 242 21.82 -12.76 -16.09
N THR A 243 20.54 -12.39 -16.10
CA THR A 243 20.11 -11.01 -15.86
C THR A 243 20.57 -10.52 -14.48
N HIS A 244 20.40 -11.35 -13.45
CA HIS A 244 20.86 -11.03 -12.10
C HIS A 244 22.36 -10.78 -12.05
N LEU A 245 23.17 -11.71 -12.59
CA LEU A 245 24.62 -11.59 -12.59
C LEU A 245 25.10 -10.38 -13.39
N LEU A 246 24.50 -10.10 -14.56
CA LEU A 246 24.82 -8.91 -15.35
C LEU A 246 24.52 -7.63 -14.57
N THR A 247 23.28 -7.48 -14.12
CA THR A 247 22.83 -6.27 -13.42
C THR A 247 23.57 -6.07 -12.09
N TYR A 248 23.79 -7.11 -11.28
CA TYR A 248 24.57 -6.95 -10.04
C TYR A 248 25.98 -6.42 -10.30
N ASN A 249 26.62 -6.87 -11.38
CA ASN A 249 27.98 -6.46 -11.76
C ASN A 249 28.05 -5.19 -12.62
N GLY A 250 26.94 -4.43 -12.76
CA GLY A 250 26.93 -3.13 -13.44
C GLY A 250 26.61 -3.18 -14.94
N PHE A 251 26.35 -4.36 -15.49
CA PHE A 251 26.01 -4.51 -16.91
C PHE A 251 24.50 -4.31 -17.16
N SER A 252 24.18 -3.88 -18.38
CA SER A 252 22.80 -3.94 -18.87
C SER A 252 22.30 -5.40 -18.87
N PRO A 253 21.01 -5.66 -18.57
CA PRO A 253 20.42 -6.97 -18.86
C PRO A 253 20.44 -7.21 -20.38
N ALA A 254 20.39 -8.47 -20.80
CA ALA A 254 20.53 -8.86 -22.20
C ALA A 254 19.20 -9.34 -22.80
N LEU A 255 18.75 -8.71 -23.89
CA LEU A 255 17.66 -9.21 -24.73
C LEU A 255 18.18 -10.25 -25.73
N LEU A 256 18.12 -11.51 -25.34
CA LEU A 256 18.67 -12.64 -26.11
C LEU A 256 17.78 -13.04 -27.29
N GLU A 257 18.41 -13.29 -28.44
CA GLU A 257 17.73 -13.83 -29.62
C GLU A 257 17.36 -15.29 -29.42
N ASN A 258 18.29 -16.06 -28.86
CA ASN A 258 18.10 -17.46 -28.51
C ASN A 258 18.86 -17.75 -27.20
N PRO A 259 18.15 -17.90 -26.06
CA PRO A 259 18.79 -18.21 -24.78
C PRO A 259 19.43 -19.60 -24.73
N ASN A 260 19.03 -20.50 -25.62
CA ASN A 260 19.62 -21.85 -25.73
C ASN A 260 20.91 -21.86 -26.57
N LEU A 261 21.49 -20.71 -26.91
CA LEU A 261 22.84 -20.69 -27.52
C LEU A 261 23.93 -21.00 -26.50
N ASP A 262 23.65 -20.79 -25.21
CA ASP A 262 24.53 -21.11 -24.10
C ASP A 262 25.12 -22.53 -24.16
N ASN A 263 24.34 -23.52 -24.62
CA ASN A 263 24.73 -24.92 -24.78
C ASN A 263 24.88 -25.38 -26.25
N GLU A 264 24.80 -24.49 -27.23
CA GLU A 264 24.96 -24.83 -28.66
C GLU A 264 26.26 -24.24 -29.26
N VAL A 265 26.71 -23.06 -28.83
CA VAL A 265 27.89 -22.38 -29.43
C VAL A 265 29.09 -22.36 -28.49
N SER A 266 30.26 -21.90 -28.91
CA SER A 266 31.43 -21.76 -28.03
C SER A 266 31.23 -20.67 -26.97
N LEU A 267 32.07 -20.63 -25.91
CA LEU A 267 31.92 -19.61 -24.86
C LEU A 267 32.10 -18.21 -25.43
N SER A 268 33.04 -18.02 -26.36
CA SER A 268 33.25 -16.75 -27.04
C SER A 268 32.05 -16.31 -27.87
N GLN A 269 31.41 -17.24 -28.59
CA GLN A 269 30.21 -16.96 -29.37
C GLN A 269 29.00 -16.67 -28.48
N TRP A 270 28.89 -17.34 -27.34
CA TRP A 270 27.86 -17.07 -26.34
C TRP A 270 28.02 -15.68 -25.73
N ILE A 271 29.24 -15.29 -25.34
CA ILE A 271 29.55 -13.93 -24.84
C ILE A 271 29.16 -12.88 -25.88
N GLU A 272 29.42 -13.13 -27.16
CA GLU A 272 29.04 -12.22 -28.24
C GLU A 272 27.51 -12.04 -28.36
N GLU A 273 26.74 -13.11 -28.20
CA GLU A 273 25.27 -12.99 -28.14
C GLU A 273 24.80 -12.22 -26.90
N VAL A 274 25.44 -12.43 -25.73
CA VAL A 274 25.14 -11.66 -24.52
C VAL A 274 25.41 -10.16 -24.77
N LYS A 275 26.55 -9.81 -25.37
CA LYS A 275 26.90 -8.41 -25.73
C LYS A 275 25.87 -7.79 -26.68
N LYS A 276 25.52 -8.50 -27.76
CA LYS A 276 24.45 -8.06 -28.68
C LYS A 276 23.12 -7.90 -27.96
N GLY A 277 22.79 -8.79 -27.02
CA GLY A 277 21.60 -8.69 -26.20
C GLY A 277 21.59 -7.44 -25.32
N MET A 278 22.73 -7.09 -24.72
CA MET A 278 22.90 -5.85 -23.94
C MET A 278 22.71 -4.60 -24.81
N GLU A 279 23.29 -4.59 -26.02
CA GLU A 279 23.10 -3.49 -26.98
C GLU A 279 21.62 -3.34 -27.37
N ARG A 280 20.93 -4.45 -27.65
CA ARG A 280 19.49 -4.44 -27.96
C ARG A 280 18.68 -3.83 -26.82
N THR A 281 18.97 -4.16 -25.55
CA THR A 281 18.32 -3.54 -24.38
C THR A 281 18.51 -2.04 -24.38
N GLN A 282 19.73 -1.55 -24.58
CA GLN A 282 20.02 -0.11 -24.58
C GLN A 282 19.29 0.63 -25.69
N ARG A 283 19.17 0.02 -26.88
CA ARG A 283 18.36 0.60 -27.98
C ARG A 283 16.90 0.74 -27.60
N VAL A 284 16.31 -0.27 -26.94
CA VAL A 284 14.91 -0.22 -26.48
C VAL A 284 14.71 0.84 -25.40
N ILE A 285 15.67 1.02 -24.48
CA ILE A 285 15.62 2.10 -23.49
C ILE A 285 15.62 3.47 -24.17
N LYS A 286 16.46 3.65 -25.21
CA LYS A 286 16.53 4.90 -25.96
C LYS A 286 15.28 5.14 -26.82
N ASN A 287 14.71 4.09 -27.39
CA ASN A 287 13.51 4.13 -28.21
C ASN A 287 12.61 2.92 -27.88
N PRO A 288 11.61 3.08 -27.00
CA PRO A 288 10.70 1.99 -26.62
C PRO A 288 9.95 1.34 -27.80
N ASN A 289 9.82 2.07 -28.92
CA ASN A 289 9.13 1.59 -30.13
C ASN A 289 10.06 0.87 -31.12
N GLU A 290 11.36 0.76 -30.81
CA GLU A 290 12.37 0.12 -31.66
C GLU A 290 11.94 -1.30 -32.05
N ARG A 291 12.14 -1.66 -33.32
CA ARG A 291 11.86 -3.01 -33.81
C ARG A 291 13.07 -3.90 -33.54
N ILE A 292 12.93 -4.81 -32.57
CA ILE A 292 13.92 -5.84 -32.25
C ILE A 292 13.36 -7.20 -32.68
N PHE A 293 14.15 -8.00 -33.39
CA PHE A 293 13.73 -9.31 -33.92
C PHE A 293 12.45 -9.24 -34.76
N ASP A 294 12.37 -8.24 -35.64
CA ASP A 294 11.19 -7.96 -36.46
C ASP A 294 9.89 -7.74 -35.66
N TYR A 295 9.97 -7.34 -34.39
CA TYR A 295 8.83 -7.08 -33.51
C TYR A 295 8.94 -5.75 -32.75
N SER A 296 7.94 -4.87 -32.91
CA SER A 296 7.78 -3.63 -32.14
C SER A 296 6.65 -3.80 -31.13
N ILE A 297 6.70 -3.07 -30.01
CA ILE A 297 5.61 -3.07 -29.02
C ILE A 297 4.28 -2.56 -29.60
N LEU A 298 4.36 -1.76 -30.66
CA LEU A 298 3.19 -1.27 -31.38
C LEU A 298 2.46 -2.39 -32.13
N ASP A 299 3.11 -3.53 -32.39
CA ASP A 299 2.48 -4.72 -32.97
C ASP A 299 1.57 -5.43 -31.93
N MET A 300 1.72 -5.14 -30.64
CA MET A 300 0.89 -5.68 -29.55
C MET A 300 -0.35 -4.84 -29.29
N ALA A 301 -1.51 -5.50 -29.15
CA ALA A 301 -2.76 -4.80 -28.85
C ALA A 301 -2.67 -4.05 -27.50
N PRO A 302 -3.24 -2.82 -27.38
CA PRO A 302 -3.19 -2.04 -26.14
C PRO A 302 -3.66 -2.81 -24.90
N LYS A 303 -4.74 -3.59 -25.03
CA LYS A 303 -5.28 -4.42 -23.96
C LYS A 303 -4.30 -5.48 -23.45
N ASP A 304 -3.46 -6.03 -24.32
CA ASP A 304 -2.50 -7.07 -23.96
C ASP A 304 -1.29 -6.44 -23.27
N ARG A 305 -0.93 -5.20 -23.63
CA ARG A 305 0.07 -4.40 -22.92
C ARG A 305 -0.39 -4.08 -21.51
N GLU A 306 -1.62 -3.60 -21.36
CA GLU A 306 -2.22 -3.31 -20.06
C GLU A 306 -2.33 -4.58 -19.20
N SER A 307 -2.80 -5.69 -19.77
CA SER A 307 -2.88 -6.99 -19.08
C SER A 307 -1.52 -7.47 -18.60
N PHE A 308 -0.47 -7.30 -19.39
CA PHE A 308 0.89 -7.65 -18.97
C PHE A 308 1.40 -6.74 -17.85
N THR A 309 1.23 -5.42 -17.99
CA THR A 309 1.64 -4.47 -16.95
C THR A 309 0.96 -4.76 -15.61
N ASN A 310 -0.32 -5.15 -15.64
CA ASN A 310 -1.04 -5.60 -14.44
C ASN A 310 -0.46 -6.90 -13.87
N MET A 311 -0.12 -7.88 -14.72
CA MET A 311 0.55 -9.11 -14.30
C MET A 311 1.93 -8.86 -13.68
N ALA A 312 2.68 -7.88 -14.21
CA ALA A 312 4.01 -7.51 -13.79
C ALA A 312 4.04 -6.50 -12.63
N SER A 313 2.89 -6.11 -12.06
CA SER A 313 2.80 -5.00 -11.11
C SER A 313 3.71 -5.15 -9.90
N GLU A 314 3.85 -6.36 -9.37
CA GLU A 314 4.72 -6.64 -8.21
C GLU A 314 6.21 -6.49 -8.57
N LEU A 315 6.62 -7.00 -9.72
CA LEU A 315 8.00 -6.83 -10.21
C LEU A 315 8.31 -5.35 -10.45
N ILE A 316 7.40 -4.62 -11.10
CA ILE A 316 7.53 -3.18 -11.37
C ILE A 316 7.73 -2.43 -10.05
N LYS A 317 6.86 -2.70 -9.07
CA LYS A 317 6.96 -2.11 -7.73
C LYS A 317 8.31 -2.39 -7.07
N LYS A 318 8.82 -3.62 -7.14
CA LYS A 318 10.13 -3.98 -6.57
C LYS A 318 11.27 -3.22 -7.26
N ILE A 319 11.30 -3.18 -8.59
CA ILE A 319 12.32 -2.45 -9.36
C ILE A 319 12.28 -0.95 -9.03
N ASP A 320 11.10 -0.35 -9.01
CA ASP A 320 10.94 1.09 -8.78
C ASP A 320 11.23 1.48 -7.31
N SER A 321 10.99 0.55 -6.37
CA SER A 321 11.30 0.73 -4.94
C SER A 321 12.76 0.42 -4.57
N HIS A 322 13.53 -0.22 -5.47
CA HIS A 322 14.91 -0.57 -5.19
C HIS A 322 15.77 0.70 -5.09
N LYS A 323 16.39 0.89 -3.93
CA LYS A 323 17.25 2.04 -3.64
C LYS A 323 18.71 1.65 -3.70
N GLU A 324 19.49 2.45 -4.43
CA GLU A 324 20.95 2.35 -4.46
C GLU A 324 21.49 3.78 -4.39
N ILE A 325 22.12 4.12 -3.27
CA ILE A 325 22.76 5.42 -3.10
C ILE A 325 24.10 5.47 -3.83
N PHE A 326 24.57 6.68 -4.10
CA PHE A 326 25.80 6.94 -4.85
C PHE A 326 27.09 6.36 -4.22
N LEU A 327 27.05 5.92 -2.95
CA LEU A 327 28.23 5.39 -2.26
C LEU A 327 28.58 3.95 -2.65
N THR A 328 29.89 3.68 -2.76
CA THR A 328 30.50 2.36 -2.92
C THR A 328 31.64 2.19 -1.91
N PRO A 329 32.14 0.96 -1.68
CA PRO A 329 33.30 0.74 -0.81
C PRO A 329 34.53 1.58 -1.20
N SER A 330 34.86 1.62 -2.49
CA SER A 330 35.94 2.46 -3.05
C SER A 330 35.72 3.95 -2.84
N ARG A 331 34.51 4.46 -3.08
CA ARG A 331 34.17 5.88 -2.86
C ARG A 331 34.29 6.26 -1.38
N LEU A 332 33.84 5.39 -0.48
CA LEU A 332 33.98 5.61 0.97
C LEU A 332 35.43 5.77 1.38
N VAL A 333 36.33 4.90 0.93
CA VAL A 333 37.78 5.03 1.18
C VAL A 333 38.31 6.35 0.59
N SER A 334 37.97 6.66 -0.66
CA SER A 334 38.43 7.88 -1.32
C SER A 334 37.96 9.17 -0.63
N TYR A 335 36.74 9.19 -0.08
CA TYR A 335 36.15 10.39 0.52
C TYR A 335 36.57 10.57 1.98
N THR A 336 36.73 9.47 2.73
CA THR A 336 37.03 9.49 4.17
C THR A 336 38.51 9.35 4.49
N GLY A 337 39.29 8.73 3.60
CA GLY A 337 40.64 8.25 3.90
C GLY A 337 40.66 7.05 4.87
N GLY A 338 39.51 6.41 5.10
CA GLY A 338 39.37 5.25 5.97
C GLY A 338 39.94 3.95 5.38
N GLN A 339 39.99 2.91 6.20
CA GLN A 339 40.50 1.60 5.84
C GLN A 339 39.50 0.51 6.21
N TRP A 340 39.15 -0.36 5.26
CA TRP A 340 38.38 -1.56 5.53
C TRP A 340 39.24 -2.55 6.34
N LEU A 341 38.69 -3.08 7.44
CA LEU A 341 39.41 -4.01 8.31
C LEU A 341 39.60 -5.39 7.66
N GLU A 342 38.71 -5.75 6.74
CA GLU A 342 38.74 -6.98 5.95
C GLU A 342 38.56 -6.66 4.46
N SER A 343 38.83 -7.63 3.59
CA SER A 343 38.54 -7.49 2.15
C SER A 343 37.04 -7.33 1.93
N VAL A 344 36.62 -6.21 1.36
CA VAL A 344 35.22 -5.94 1.01
C VAL A 344 34.98 -6.21 -0.46
N ASN A 345 33.79 -6.71 -0.79
CA ASN A 345 33.36 -6.82 -2.18
C ASN A 345 33.10 -5.41 -2.74
N GLU A 346 33.85 -4.96 -3.74
CA GLU A 346 33.65 -3.64 -4.39
C GLU A 346 32.25 -3.48 -5.04
N ASN A 347 31.55 -4.60 -5.28
CA ASN A 347 30.17 -4.59 -5.74
C ASN A 347 29.12 -4.47 -4.63
N LEU A 348 29.53 -4.38 -3.35
CA LEU A 348 28.62 -4.06 -2.25
C LEU A 348 27.92 -2.73 -2.54
N ARG A 349 26.60 -2.70 -2.30
CA ARG A 349 25.74 -1.52 -2.47
C ARG A 349 25.04 -1.18 -1.18
N PHE A 350 24.69 0.09 -1.08
CA PHE A 350 23.98 0.62 0.07
C PHE A 350 22.63 1.18 -0.40
N SER A 351 21.58 0.87 0.35
CA SER A 351 20.24 1.46 0.14
C SER A 351 20.10 2.84 0.78
N GLY A 352 21.05 3.19 1.65
CA GLY A 352 21.09 4.45 2.36
C GLY A 352 22.23 4.55 3.39
N VAL A 353 22.29 5.69 4.06
CA VAL A 353 23.18 5.94 5.20
C VAL A 353 22.37 6.13 6.48
N GLY A 354 22.68 5.30 7.48
CA GLY A 354 22.14 5.38 8.83
C GLY A 354 23.06 6.12 9.79
N THR A 355 22.45 6.91 10.66
CA THR A 355 23.02 7.51 11.89
C THR A 355 22.02 7.32 13.04
N TYR A 356 22.15 8.05 14.15
CA TYR A 356 21.26 7.90 15.32
C TYR A 356 19.76 7.94 14.96
N GLY A 357 19.02 6.91 15.37
CA GLY A 357 17.58 6.79 15.13
C GLY A 357 17.18 6.46 13.69
N THR A 358 18.13 6.15 12.81
CA THR A 358 17.88 5.80 11.40
C THR A 358 18.53 4.47 11.03
N TYR A 359 17.76 3.39 11.22
CA TYR A 359 18.22 2.02 11.02
C TYR A 359 17.34 1.33 9.97
N GLN A 360 17.87 1.13 8.77
CA GLN A 360 17.17 0.45 7.67
C GLN A 360 18.08 -0.60 7.04
N LYS A 361 17.48 -1.73 6.64
CA LYS A 361 18.18 -2.84 6.00
C LYS A 361 18.98 -2.34 4.80
N ASP A 362 20.16 -2.89 4.63
CA ASP A 362 21.11 -2.62 3.54
C ASP A 362 21.76 -1.21 3.60
N ASN A 363 21.54 -0.45 4.68
CA ASN A 363 22.26 0.79 4.91
C ASN A 363 23.71 0.55 5.35
N ILE A 364 24.58 1.53 5.08
CA ILE A 364 25.82 1.71 5.83
C ILE A 364 25.55 2.58 7.07
N TYR A 365 26.08 2.18 8.24
CA TYR A 365 25.84 2.89 9.49
C TYR A 365 27.08 3.61 10.03
N PHE A 366 26.99 4.92 10.26
CA PHE A 366 28.03 5.72 10.90
C PHE A 366 27.77 5.79 12.42
N THR A 367 28.69 5.28 13.22
CA THR A 367 28.54 5.12 14.69
C THR A 367 28.71 6.40 15.51
N MET A 368 28.37 7.57 14.96
CA MET A 368 28.48 8.87 15.65
C MET A 368 27.67 8.94 16.95
N ALA A 369 26.61 8.12 17.06
CA ALA A 369 25.70 8.07 18.21
C ALA A 369 26.34 7.50 19.50
N ILE A 370 27.48 6.82 19.41
CA ILE A 370 28.12 6.17 20.56
C ILE A 370 28.40 7.19 21.67
N GLN A 371 28.90 8.38 21.32
CA GLN A 371 29.20 9.43 22.30
C GLN A 371 27.95 9.93 23.04
N ASP A 372 26.80 9.97 22.37
CA ASP A 372 25.54 10.36 23.01
C ASP A 372 25.03 9.24 23.93
N TRP A 373 25.14 7.97 23.52
CA TRP A 373 24.78 6.84 24.37
C TRP A 373 25.63 6.75 25.64
N ILE A 374 26.93 7.06 25.55
CA ILE A 374 27.81 7.14 26.72
C ILE A 374 27.30 8.22 27.69
N LYS A 375 26.95 9.41 27.19
CA LYS A 375 26.41 10.50 28.01
C LYS A 375 25.05 10.16 28.63
N GLU A 376 24.24 9.38 27.91
CA GLU A 376 22.93 8.90 28.38
C GLU A 376 23.02 7.69 29.34
N GLY A 377 24.23 7.16 29.59
CA GLY A 377 24.43 5.99 30.45
C GLY A 377 23.88 4.69 29.86
N LYS A 378 23.78 4.60 28.53
CA LYS A 378 23.29 3.41 27.81
C LYS A 378 24.40 2.38 27.62
N ASP A 379 23.99 1.11 27.53
CA ASP A 379 24.87 0.01 27.13
C ASP A 379 25.15 0.06 25.62
N ILE A 380 26.39 0.37 25.26
CA ILE A 380 26.82 0.57 23.86
C ILE A 380 26.74 -0.73 23.06
N GLU A 381 27.11 -1.85 23.66
CA GLU A 381 27.08 -3.15 22.97
C GLU A 381 25.63 -3.56 22.68
N ALA A 382 24.73 -3.36 23.65
CA ALA A 382 23.31 -3.61 23.45
C ALA A 382 22.70 -2.70 22.37
N GLU A 383 23.06 -1.42 22.32
CA GLU A 383 22.58 -0.49 21.27
C GLU A 383 23.14 -0.85 19.89
N LEU A 384 24.43 -1.18 19.77
CA LEU A 384 25.02 -1.62 18.50
C LEU A 384 24.38 -2.94 18.01
N LYS A 385 24.13 -3.91 18.90
CA LYS A 385 23.39 -5.14 18.54
C LYS A 385 21.98 -4.83 18.03
N LYS A 386 21.28 -3.85 18.60
CA LYS A 386 19.97 -3.40 18.08
C LYS A 386 20.12 -2.83 16.66
N VAL A 387 21.15 -2.04 16.38
CA VAL A 387 21.42 -1.53 15.03
C VAL A 387 21.67 -2.67 14.05
N LEU A 388 22.51 -3.64 14.42
CA LEU A 388 22.86 -4.78 13.56
C LEU A 388 21.67 -5.69 13.27
N SER A 389 20.76 -5.88 14.23
CA SER A 389 19.52 -6.64 14.03
C SER A 389 18.61 -6.06 12.95
N ARG A 390 18.86 -4.82 12.49
CA ARG A 390 18.15 -4.17 11.39
C ARG A 390 18.73 -4.50 10.02
N GLY A 391 19.79 -5.31 9.94
CA GLY A 391 20.39 -5.80 8.70
C GLY A 391 21.24 -4.75 7.99
N MET A 392 22.16 -4.09 8.69
CA MET A 392 23.10 -3.15 8.07
C MET A 392 24.03 -3.89 7.10
N ALA A 393 24.34 -3.27 5.95
CA ALA A 393 25.27 -3.81 4.97
C ALA A 393 26.74 -3.59 5.37
N ALA A 394 27.04 -2.51 6.09
CA ALA A 394 28.37 -2.20 6.61
C ALA A 394 28.28 -1.19 7.78
N VAL A 395 29.38 -1.04 8.52
CA VAL A 395 29.52 -0.05 9.59
C VAL A 395 30.78 0.80 9.44
N VAL A 396 30.70 2.06 9.84
CA VAL A 396 31.82 3.00 9.93
C VAL A 396 32.06 3.33 11.39
N ILE A 397 33.27 3.03 11.87
CA ILE A 397 33.67 3.21 13.26
C ILE A 397 34.92 4.09 13.36
N ASP A 398 35.04 4.81 14.46
CA ASP A 398 36.23 5.58 14.84
C ASP A 398 36.97 5.01 16.05
N ASP A 399 36.46 3.93 16.64
CA ASP A 399 37.06 3.21 17.75
C ASP A 399 37.12 1.70 17.50
N LEU A 400 38.34 1.17 17.39
CA LEU A 400 38.61 -0.23 17.09
C LEU A 400 38.13 -1.19 18.18
N GLN A 401 37.85 -0.73 19.41
CA GLN A 401 37.36 -1.61 20.47
C GLN A 401 36.02 -2.27 20.13
N TYR A 402 35.23 -1.63 19.26
CA TYR A 402 33.92 -2.14 18.83
C TYR A 402 34.00 -3.04 17.61
N ALA A 403 35.14 -3.10 16.89
CA ALA A 403 35.29 -3.91 15.68
C ALA A 403 34.89 -5.40 15.87
N PRO A 404 35.25 -6.08 16.98
CA PRO A 404 34.87 -7.48 17.20
C PRO A 404 33.36 -7.73 17.37
N LEU A 405 32.55 -6.68 17.52
CA LEU A 405 31.09 -6.80 17.63
C LEU A 405 30.38 -6.99 16.28
N PHE A 406 31.11 -6.83 15.17
CA PHE A 406 30.55 -6.79 13.83
C PHE A 406 30.97 -8.03 13.03
N GLU A 407 29.98 -8.76 12.50
CA GLU A 407 30.16 -9.85 11.53
C GLU A 407 29.94 -9.38 10.09
N ILE A 408 29.92 -8.07 9.88
CA ILE A 408 29.69 -7.39 8.59
C ILE A 408 30.88 -6.47 8.28
N PRO A 409 31.07 -6.04 7.02
CA PRO A 409 32.18 -5.16 6.66
C PRO A 409 32.30 -3.90 7.55
N VAL A 410 33.50 -3.66 8.05
CA VAL A 410 33.83 -2.53 8.94
C VAL A 410 34.84 -1.59 8.26
N LEU A 411 34.46 -0.32 8.11
CA LEU A 411 35.35 0.76 7.69
C LEU A 411 35.82 1.52 8.93
N TYR A 412 37.12 1.52 9.18
CA TYR A 412 37.73 2.35 10.23
C TYR A 412 38.09 3.74 9.70
N VAL A 413 37.71 4.77 10.44
CA VAL A 413 38.03 6.19 10.17
C VAL A 413 38.59 6.85 11.44
N LYS A 414 39.18 8.05 11.31
CA LYS A 414 39.72 8.78 12.47
C LYS A 414 38.64 9.44 13.33
N ASP A 415 37.59 9.95 12.69
CA ASP A 415 36.46 10.63 13.33
C ASP A 415 35.23 10.36 12.47
N CYS A 416 34.19 9.77 13.07
CA CYS A 416 33.03 9.31 12.34
C CYS A 416 32.16 10.47 11.81
N PHE A 417 32.07 11.59 12.55
CA PHE A 417 31.30 12.76 12.13
C PHE A 417 31.98 13.51 10.98
N GLU A 418 33.29 13.71 11.07
CA GLU A 418 34.06 14.35 9.99
C GLU A 418 34.07 13.48 8.73
N ALA A 419 34.15 12.15 8.87
CA ALA A 419 34.01 11.23 7.74
C ALA A 419 32.62 11.34 7.09
N PHE A 420 31.55 11.35 7.89
CA PHE A 420 30.18 11.52 7.43
C PHE A 420 29.98 12.85 6.68
N LYS A 421 30.45 13.96 7.25
CA LYS A 421 30.38 15.29 6.64
C LYS A 421 31.13 15.37 5.32
N LYS A 422 32.36 14.86 5.26
CA LYS A 422 33.17 14.81 4.03
C LYS A 422 32.51 13.97 2.94
N CYS A 423 32.02 12.78 3.28
CA CYS A 423 31.27 11.93 2.35
C CYS A 423 30.05 12.64 1.79
N SER A 424 29.24 13.26 2.67
CA SER A 424 28.02 13.97 2.28
C SER A 424 28.31 15.08 1.26
N ILE A 425 29.34 15.89 1.52
CA ILE A 425 29.74 16.98 0.63
C ILE A 425 30.30 16.43 -0.70
N LYS A 426 31.12 15.38 -0.66
CA LYS A 426 31.71 14.76 -1.87
C LYS A 426 30.66 14.11 -2.76
N VAL A 427 29.73 13.34 -2.18
CA VAL A 427 28.58 12.77 -2.92
C VAL A 427 27.82 13.88 -3.62
N ARG A 428 27.49 14.96 -2.91
CA ARG A 428 26.76 16.09 -3.47
C ARG A 428 27.54 16.82 -4.58
N GLN A 429 28.85 16.99 -4.44
CA GLN A 429 29.71 17.63 -5.44
C GLN A 429 29.84 16.79 -6.71
N GLU A 430 29.97 15.46 -6.58
CA GLU A 430 30.14 14.56 -7.72
C GLU A 430 28.82 14.28 -8.45
N HIS A 431 27.72 14.07 -7.72
CA HIS A 431 26.40 13.83 -8.32
C HIS A 431 25.80 15.11 -8.91
N ASN A 432 25.93 16.22 -8.19
CA ASN A 432 25.55 17.57 -8.62
C ASN A 432 24.15 17.73 -9.26
N PRO A 433 23.06 17.31 -8.57
CA PRO A 433 21.70 17.51 -9.08
C PRO A 433 21.32 19.00 -9.11
N TYR A 434 20.22 19.33 -9.78
CA TYR A 434 19.62 20.66 -9.64
C TYR A 434 19.06 20.80 -8.23
N THR A 435 19.59 21.71 -7.41
CA THR A 435 19.27 21.77 -5.99
C THR A 435 18.45 23.01 -5.64
N LEU A 436 17.32 22.75 -5.00
CA LEU A 436 16.43 23.72 -4.39
C LEU A 436 16.77 23.85 -2.90
N LEU A 437 17.01 25.06 -2.44
CA LEU A 437 17.16 25.37 -1.02
C LEU A 437 15.96 26.19 -0.53
N LEU A 438 15.18 25.62 0.37
CA LEU A 438 14.00 26.25 0.95
C LEU A 438 14.36 26.98 2.24
N THR A 439 13.97 28.25 2.33
CA THR A 439 14.11 29.06 3.53
C THR A 439 12.84 29.87 3.80
N GLY A 440 12.70 30.31 5.04
CA GLY A 440 11.56 31.10 5.50
C GLY A 440 11.21 30.85 6.97
N THR A 441 10.24 31.60 7.47
CA THR A 441 9.71 31.42 8.82
C THR A 441 8.68 30.29 8.83
N GLU A 442 7.75 30.31 7.87
CA GLU A 442 6.62 29.39 7.78
C GLU A 442 6.53 28.77 6.38
N GLY A 443 5.89 27.60 6.26
CA GLY A 443 5.62 26.98 4.96
C GLY A 443 6.77 26.15 4.35
N LYS A 444 7.97 26.14 4.93
CA LYS A 444 9.14 25.39 4.40
C LYS A 444 8.88 23.89 4.15
N THR A 445 8.49 23.15 5.19
CA THR A 445 8.20 21.72 5.04
C THR A 445 7.03 21.47 4.08
N GLY A 446 6.03 22.35 4.10
CA GLY A 446 4.88 22.25 3.18
C GLY A 446 5.28 22.48 1.72
N ALA A 447 6.17 23.45 1.46
CA ALA A 447 6.72 23.68 0.14
C ALA A 447 7.59 22.50 -0.32
N LYS A 448 8.41 21.91 0.57
CA LYS A 448 9.21 20.72 0.27
C LYS A 448 8.37 19.54 -0.21
N VAL A 449 7.27 19.27 0.50
CA VAL A 449 6.34 18.18 0.13
C VAL A 449 5.65 18.48 -1.19
N GLN A 450 5.21 19.74 -1.41
CA GLN A 450 4.62 20.15 -2.69
C GLN A 450 5.61 20.01 -3.86
N PHE A 451 6.85 20.52 -3.72
CA PHE A 451 7.91 20.36 -4.71
C PHE A 451 8.16 18.89 -5.02
N HIS A 452 8.35 18.06 -3.99
CA HIS A 452 8.60 16.64 -4.18
C HIS A 452 7.44 15.93 -4.90
N HIS A 453 6.18 16.28 -4.58
CA HIS A 453 5.00 15.69 -5.22
C HIS A 453 4.92 16.03 -6.70
N ILE A 454 4.99 17.31 -7.07
CA ILE A 454 4.80 17.75 -8.45
C ILE A 454 6.00 17.39 -9.34
N LEU A 455 7.22 17.42 -8.79
CA LEU A 455 8.42 17.10 -9.55
C LEU A 455 8.53 15.59 -9.82
N ASN A 456 8.16 14.74 -8.86
CA ASN A 456 8.21 13.27 -9.02
C ASN A 456 7.28 12.70 -10.11
N LYS A 457 6.40 13.52 -10.69
CA LYS A 457 5.57 13.16 -11.85
C LYS A 457 6.27 13.42 -13.20
N GLN A 458 7.40 14.12 -13.18
CA GLN A 458 8.15 14.49 -14.39
C GLN A 458 9.59 13.97 -14.35
N ILE A 459 10.22 14.01 -13.18
CA ILE A 459 11.62 13.60 -12.95
C ILE A 459 11.76 12.98 -11.57
N LYS A 460 12.90 12.38 -11.24
CA LYS A 460 13.14 11.92 -9.87
C LYS A 460 13.65 13.07 -9.01
N ALA A 461 12.89 13.42 -7.97
CA ALA A 461 13.24 14.46 -7.01
C ALA A 461 13.53 13.85 -5.63
N HIS A 462 14.75 14.06 -5.13
CA HIS A 462 15.18 13.68 -3.80
C HIS A 462 14.78 14.73 -2.76
N GLY A 463 14.30 14.30 -1.60
CA GLY A 463 14.04 15.18 -0.48
C GLY A 463 13.52 14.46 0.75
N VAL A 464 14.06 14.81 1.92
CA VAL A 464 13.57 14.27 3.20
C VAL A 464 12.30 15.00 3.62
N LEU A 465 11.13 14.36 3.51
CA LEU A 465 9.82 15.01 3.63
C LEU A 465 9.39 15.44 5.06
N ASN A 466 10.13 15.07 6.09
CA ASN A 466 9.88 15.55 7.46
C ASN A 466 10.48 16.95 7.69
N SER A 467 10.29 17.54 8.88
CA SER A 467 10.81 18.89 9.19
C SER A 467 12.28 18.92 9.62
N ALA A 468 13.08 17.93 9.23
CA ALA A 468 14.48 17.86 9.63
C ALA A 468 15.33 18.83 8.79
N ASN A 469 15.86 19.86 9.45
CA ASN A 469 16.50 21.01 8.81
C ASN A 469 17.76 21.52 9.55
N THR A 470 18.31 20.70 10.46
CA THR A 470 19.60 20.94 11.13
C THR A 470 20.75 20.28 10.36
N GLU A 471 22.00 20.48 10.78
CA GLU A 471 23.20 20.04 10.04
C GLU A 471 23.19 18.54 9.72
N ILE A 472 23.00 17.66 10.72
CA ILE A 472 23.01 16.21 10.51
C ILE A 472 21.91 15.76 9.52
N PRO A 473 20.63 16.18 9.66
CA PRO A 473 19.62 15.88 8.65
C PRO A 473 19.94 16.38 7.24
N VAL A 474 20.53 17.56 7.09
CA VAL A 474 20.92 18.11 5.78
C VAL A 474 22.01 17.24 5.17
N LEU A 475 23.10 16.98 5.91
CA LEU A 475 24.17 16.07 5.48
C LEU A 475 23.63 14.68 5.12
N ARG A 476 22.69 14.16 5.90
CA ARG A 476 22.01 12.89 5.61
C ARG A 476 21.21 12.96 4.32
N SER A 477 20.58 14.08 3.99
CA SER A 477 19.94 14.27 2.68
C SER A 477 20.99 14.17 1.58
N LEU A 478 22.09 14.94 1.69
CA LEU A 478 23.15 15.00 0.67
C LEU A 478 23.79 13.62 0.40
N ILE A 479 24.10 12.85 1.44
CA ILE A 479 24.78 11.55 1.31
C ILE A 479 23.87 10.42 0.78
N ASN A 480 22.54 10.60 0.88
CA ASN A 480 21.55 9.62 0.44
C ASN A 480 21.05 9.86 -0.99
N LEU A 481 21.76 10.68 -1.78
CA LEU A 481 21.47 10.83 -3.21
C LEU A 481 21.62 9.49 -3.94
N GLU A 482 20.61 9.13 -4.72
CA GLU A 482 20.62 8.05 -5.70
C GLU A 482 21.14 8.58 -7.05
N GLU A 483 21.69 7.69 -7.89
CA GLU A 483 22.29 8.07 -9.18
C GLU A 483 21.31 8.75 -10.16
N ASP A 484 20.04 8.38 -10.10
CA ASP A 484 18.99 8.89 -10.97
C ASP A 484 18.27 10.12 -10.38
N ASP A 485 18.70 10.65 -9.24
CA ASP A 485 18.15 11.88 -8.67
C ASP A 485 18.51 13.08 -9.54
N VAL A 486 17.51 13.72 -10.15
CA VAL A 486 17.69 14.86 -11.05
C VAL A 486 17.59 16.18 -10.29
N VAL A 487 16.66 16.24 -9.33
CA VAL A 487 16.44 17.40 -8.47
C VAL A 487 16.63 17.00 -7.01
N GLU A 488 17.23 17.89 -6.23
CA GLU A 488 17.36 17.74 -4.79
C GLU A 488 16.67 18.90 -4.07
N ILE A 489 15.87 18.60 -3.04
CA ILE A 489 15.09 19.58 -2.29
C ILE A 489 15.54 19.58 -0.83
N ASN A 490 16.27 20.62 -0.43
CA ASN A 490 16.76 20.79 0.92
C ASN A 490 16.02 21.91 1.65
N GLU A 491 15.77 21.70 2.94
CA GLU A 491 15.27 22.73 3.85
C GLU A 491 16.34 23.00 4.90
N VAL A 492 16.66 24.28 5.13
CA VAL A 492 17.62 24.68 6.17
C VAL A 492 16.98 25.52 7.26
N SER A 493 17.34 25.21 8.49
CA SER A 493 17.08 26.07 9.64
C SER A 493 18.10 27.19 9.70
N VAL A 494 17.59 28.39 9.95
CA VAL A 494 18.39 29.60 10.16
C VAL A 494 18.39 29.83 11.67
N GLY A 495 19.44 29.34 12.34
CA GLY A 495 19.68 29.56 13.78
C GLY A 495 20.23 30.95 14.09
N SER A 496 20.61 31.22 15.35
CA SER A 496 21.18 32.52 15.75
C SER A 496 22.61 32.72 15.23
N ASP A 497 23.44 31.67 15.29
CA ASP A 497 24.83 31.70 14.83
C ASP A 497 24.92 31.86 13.31
N GLU A 498 25.70 32.83 12.85
CA GLU A 498 25.88 33.14 11.44
C GLU A 498 26.80 32.15 10.72
N ALA A 499 27.89 31.73 11.35
CA ALA A 499 28.86 30.84 10.73
C ALA A 499 28.21 29.52 10.33
N TYR A 500 27.44 28.91 11.24
CA TYR A 500 26.72 27.66 10.96
C TYR A 500 25.66 27.79 9.86
N ARG A 501 25.02 28.97 9.72
CA ARG A 501 24.01 29.19 8.69
C ARG A 501 24.62 29.27 7.31
N VAL A 502 25.69 30.05 7.18
CA VAL A 502 26.43 30.21 5.93
C VAL A 502 27.03 28.87 5.51
N GLU A 503 27.68 28.17 6.44
CA GLU A 503 28.29 26.87 6.18
C GLU A 503 27.27 25.85 5.64
N ARG A 504 26.08 25.76 6.25
CA ARG A 504 25.00 24.87 5.77
C ARG A 504 24.53 25.22 4.36
N ALA A 505 24.38 26.50 4.06
CA ALA A 505 23.97 26.94 2.71
C ALA A 505 25.05 26.58 1.67
N GLN A 506 26.32 26.78 2.01
CA GLN A 506 27.46 26.42 1.16
C GLN A 506 27.59 24.91 0.93
N MET A 507 27.34 24.08 1.96
CA MET A 507 27.31 22.62 1.80
C MET A 507 26.25 22.15 0.79
N VAL A 508 25.09 22.80 0.77
CA VAL A 508 23.99 22.46 -0.17
C VAL A 508 24.29 22.95 -1.59
N ASN A 509 24.99 24.08 -1.75
CA ASN A 509 25.36 24.68 -3.03
C ASN A 509 24.18 24.79 -4.03
N PRO A 510 23.05 25.45 -3.67
CA PRO A 510 21.83 25.44 -4.47
C PRO A 510 21.92 26.16 -5.81
N ASN A 511 21.11 25.71 -6.77
CA ASN A 511 20.77 26.44 -8.00
C ASN A 511 19.74 27.53 -7.73
N LEU A 512 18.78 27.23 -6.85
CA LEU A 512 17.61 28.06 -6.61
C LEU A 512 17.31 28.13 -5.12
N CYS A 513 17.32 29.34 -4.57
CA CYS A 513 16.83 29.60 -3.22
C CYS A 513 15.36 30.01 -3.28
N PHE A 514 14.49 29.23 -2.64
CA PHE A 514 13.06 29.52 -2.58
C PHE A 514 12.70 30.05 -1.19
N PHE A 515 12.26 31.30 -1.15
CA PHE A 515 11.82 31.95 0.07
C PHE A 515 10.31 31.78 0.20
N THR A 516 9.89 31.00 1.20
CA THR A 516 8.49 30.94 1.63
C THR A 516 8.12 32.20 2.42
N ASN A 517 7.05 32.17 3.22
CA ASN A 517 6.69 33.32 4.04
C ASN A 517 7.72 33.62 5.15
N ILE A 518 8.04 34.90 5.37
CA ILE A 518 8.85 35.37 6.50
C ILE A 518 7.98 36.23 7.41
N GLY A 519 7.91 35.85 8.68
CA GLY A 519 7.21 36.56 9.74
C GLY A 519 7.97 36.52 11.08
N PRO A 520 7.41 37.16 12.14
CA PRO A 520 8.07 37.31 13.43
C PRO A 520 8.02 36.01 14.27
N ASN A 521 8.93 35.06 14.00
CA ASN A 521 9.18 33.90 14.85
C ASN A 521 10.57 33.97 15.50
N HIS A 522 10.72 33.30 16.64
CA HIS A 522 11.99 33.24 17.38
C HIS A 522 12.54 34.63 17.73
N MET A 523 11.65 35.56 18.08
CA MET A 523 11.99 36.94 18.43
C MET A 523 12.86 37.02 19.70
N ASP A 524 12.80 36.01 20.56
CA ASP A 524 13.72 35.79 21.67
C ASP A 524 15.18 35.62 21.21
N MET A 525 15.40 34.97 20.06
CA MET A 525 16.73 34.79 19.46
C MET A 525 17.15 35.96 18.57
N HIS A 526 16.27 36.41 17.67
CA HIS A 526 16.61 37.39 16.63
C HIS A 526 16.39 38.84 17.07
N LYS A 527 15.64 39.11 18.15
CA LYS A 527 15.33 40.43 18.73
C LYS A 527 14.47 41.34 17.85
N THR A 528 14.73 41.43 16.54
CA THR A 528 14.01 42.29 15.58
C THR A 528 13.68 41.53 14.29
N ILE A 529 12.67 42.00 13.55
CA ILE A 529 12.31 41.43 12.25
C ILE A 529 13.40 41.67 11.19
N ASP A 530 14.13 42.78 11.30
CA ASP A 530 15.26 43.11 10.42
C ASP A 530 16.38 42.09 10.57
N ASN A 531 16.69 41.68 11.81
CA ASN A 531 17.65 40.61 12.07
C ASN A 531 17.18 39.26 11.52
N ILE A 532 15.87 39.00 11.48
CA ILE A 532 15.33 37.80 10.82
C ILE A 532 15.59 37.88 9.31
N MET A 533 15.35 39.01 8.64
CA MET A 533 15.61 39.17 7.20
C MET A 533 17.10 39.01 6.87
N VAL A 534 17.98 39.64 7.66
CA VAL A 534 19.44 39.47 7.55
C VAL A 534 19.84 38.01 7.80
N ALA A 535 19.19 37.33 8.74
CA ALA A 535 19.50 35.94 9.00
C ALA A 535 19.03 35.04 7.84
N LYS A 536 17.81 35.22 7.33
CA LYS A 536 17.25 34.42 6.23
C LYS A 536 18.00 34.64 4.92
N SER A 537 18.48 35.86 4.65
CA SER A 537 19.27 36.17 3.45
C SER A 537 20.62 35.46 3.40
N SER A 538 21.18 34.99 4.54
CA SER A 538 22.46 34.25 4.55
C SER A 538 22.48 33.01 3.65
N VAL A 539 21.32 32.46 3.26
CA VAL A 539 21.26 31.32 2.31
C VAL A 539 21.80 31.67 0.92
N VAL A 540 21.80 32.95 0.54
CA VAL A 540 22.27 33.38 -0.80
C VAL A 540 23.79 33.28 -0.94
N GLU A 541 24.53 33.22 0.16
CA GLU A 541 25.98 32.97 0.14
C GLU A 541 26.33 31.54 -0.29
N GLY A 542 25.37 30.62 -0.18
CA GLY A 542 25.51 29.26 -0.71
C GLY A 542 25.16 29.12 -2.19
N LEU A 543 24.51 30.10 -2.82
CA LEU A 543 24.10 29.98 -4.23
C LEU A 543 25.30 29.69 -5.13
N ARG A 544 25.13 28.78 -6.10
CA ARG A 544 26.15 28.62 -7.15
C ARG A 544 26.21 29.83 -8.06
N GLU A 545 27.24 29.91 -8.89
CA GLU A 545 27.33 30.92 -9.93
C GLU A 545 26.11 30.86 -10.87
N GLY A 546 25.49 32.01 -11.15
CA GLY A 546 24.24 32.10 -11.91
C GLY A 546 22.98 31.60 -11.19
N GLY A 547 23.10 31.17 -9.92
CA GLY A 547 21.96 30.75 -9.10
C GLY A 547 20.99 31.91 -8.83
N LYS A 548 19.71 31.57 -8.65
CA LYS A 548 18.62 32.56 -8.53
C LYS A 548 17.88 32.47 -7.20
N CYS A 549 17.12 33.50 -6.87
CA CYS A 549 16.16 33.50 -5.77
C CYS A 549 14.72 33.62 -6.29
N ILE A 550 13.80 32.89 -5.68
CA ILE A 550 12.35 33.11 -5.84
C ILE A 550 11.81 33.62 -4.52
N LEU A 551 11.22 34.83 -4.55
CA LEU A 551 10.76 35.55 -3.36
C LEU A 551 9.26 35.79 -3.38
N ASN A 552 8.62 35.68 -2.22
CA ASN A 552 7.26 36.15 -2.04
C ASN A 552 7.23 37.70 -1.95
N SER A 553 6.68 38.37 -2.96
CA SER A 553 6.58 39.84 -2.98
C SER A 553 5.53 40.39 -2.00
N THR A 554 4.66 39.53 -1.45
CA THR A 554 3.65 39.92 -0.45
C THR A 554 4.17 39.92 0.99
N ILE A 555 5.46 39.64 1.22
CA ILE A 555 6.07 39.76 2.54
C ILE A 555 6.03 41.23 2.97
N GLU A 556 5.52 41.52 4.15
CA GLU A 556 5.37 42.90 4.66
C GLU A 556 6.67 43.71 4.61
N HIS A 557 7.81 43.07 4.88
CA HIS A 557 9.14 43.67 4.84
C HIS A 557 9.95 43.27 3.59
N TYR A 558 9.29 42.98 2.47
CA TYR A 558 9.93 42.57 1.23
C TYR A 558 11.08 43.49 0.78
N PRO A 559 10.98 44.84 0.83
CA PRO A 559 12.11 45.72 0.47
C PRO A 559 13.36 45.49 1.33
N LYS A 560 13.20 45.29 2.65
CA LYS A 560 14.33 45.02 3.55
C LYS A 560 14.99 43.66 3.27
N LEU A 561 14.20 42.68 2.83
CA LEU A 561 14.74 41.39 2.41
C LEU A 561 15.60 41.55 1.15
N LEU A 562 15.17 42.37 0.19
CA LEU A 562 15.96 42.69 -1.01
C LEU A 562 17.28 43.36 -0.63
N ASP A 563 17.24 44.39 0.22
CA ASP A 563 18.45 45.09 0.67
C ASP A 563 19.43 44.13 1.38
N ALA A 564 18.91 43.22 2.21
CA ALA A 564 19.72 42.23 2.91
C ALA A 564 20.34 41.18 1.97
N ILE A 565 19.63 40.77 0.92
CA ILE A 565 20.16 39.88 -0.12
C ILE A 565 21.27 40.59 -0.90
N GLU A 566 21.02 41.82 -1.36
CA GLU A 566 21.97 42.60 -2.16
C GLU A 566 23.25 42.88 -1.36
N ALA A 567 23.13 43.19 -0.06
CA ALA A 567 24.28 43.42 0.81
C ALA A 567 25.17 42.17 1.00
N ARG A 568 24.59 40.97 0.98
CA ARG A 568 25.34 39.71 1.12
C ARG A 568 25.90 39.21 -0.21
N ARG A 569 25.14 39.36 -1.29
CA ARG A 569 25.51 38.92 -2.63
C ARG A 569 24.94 39.87 -3.69
N PRO A 570 25.74 40.86 -4.12
CA PRO A 570 25.30 41.84 -5.10
C PRO A 570 24.89 41.22 -6.44
N ASN A 571 23.90 41.83 -7.10
CA ASN A 571 23.38 41.41 -8.41
C ASN A 571 22.80 39.98 -8.42
N THR A 572 22.28 39.48 -7.29
CA THR A 572 21.62 38.17 -7.25
C THR A 572 20.35 38.22 -8.10
N PRO A 573 20.18 37.34 -9.11
CA PRO A 573 18.95 37.31 -9.91
C PRO A 573 17.75 36.91 -9.05
N ILE A 574 16.69 37.72 -9.12
CA ILE A 574 15.47 37.54 -8.31
C ILE A 574 14.27 37.41 -9.24
N MET A 575 13.46 36.40 -8.97
CA MET A 575 12.12 36.24 -9.52
C MET A 575 11.11 36.33 -8.38
N THR A 576 9.91 36.79 -8.65
CA THR A 576 8.90 36.98 -7.60
C THR A 576 7.61 36.23 -7.87
N TYR A 577 6.97 35.80 -6.78
CA TYR A 577 5.60 35.34 -6.80
C TYR A 577 4.75 36.16 -5.83
N GLY A 578 3.50 36.40 -6.20
CA GLY A 578 2.66 37.34 -5.47
C GLY A 578 1.25 37.48 -6.05
N THR A 579 0.77 38.71 -6.02
CA THR A 579 -0.53 39.13 -6.57
C THR A 579 -0.40 40.34 -7.49
N LEU A 580 0.81 40.91 -7.62
CA LEU A 580 1.06 42.11 -8.41
C LEU A 580 1.26 41.74 -9.88
N GLN A 581 0.96 42.69 -10.76
CA GLN A 581 1.23 42.52 -12.20
C GLN A 581 2.73 42.45 -12.53
N SER A 582 3.58 43.01 -11.68
CA SER A 582 5.03 42.95 -11.82
C SER A 582 5.63 41.61 -11.39
N ASP A 583 4.85 40.74 -10.74
CA ASP A 583 5.34 39.43 -10.32
C ASP A 583 5.49 38.49 -11.51
N ASN A 584 6.57 37.70 -11.52
CA ASN A 584 6.75 36.65 -12.51
C ASN A 584 5.65 35.61 -12.42
N ALA A 585 5.20 35.27 -11.21
CA ALA A 585 4.03 34.41 -11.01
C ALA A 585 3.01 35.02 -10.07
N ARG A 586 1.74 35.03 -10.45
CA ARG A 586 0.69 35.69 -9.67
C ARG A 586 -0.59 34.90 -9.59
N VAL A 587 -1.21 34.95 -8.42
CA VAL A 587 -2.58 34.47 -8.23
C VAL A 587 -3.53 35.45 -8.92
N LEU A 588 -4.34 34.96 -9.87
CA LEU A 588 -5.40 35.74 -10.52
C LEU A 588 -6.71 35.61 -9.75
N THR A 589 -7.10 34.39 -9.41
CA THR A 589 -8.26 34.10 -8.57
C THR A 589 -8.01 32.90 -7.67
N GLN A 590 -8.55 32.93 -6.45
CA GLN A 590 -8.56 31.77 -5.55
C GLN A 590 -9.91 31.68 -4.85
N THR A 591 -10.49 30.48 -4.77
CA THR A 591 -11.75 30.24 -4.07
C THR A 591 -11.65 28.95 -3.26
N PHE A 592 -12.00 29.01 -1.97
CA PHE A 592 -12.00 27.84 -1.11
C PHE A 592 -13.22 26.94 -1.40
N ASP A 593 -12.96 25.66 -1.65
CA ASP A 593 -13.98 24.62 -1.76
C ASP A 593 -14.14 23.92 -0.41
N SER A 594 -15.20 24.28 0.33
CA SER A 594 -15.48 23.69 1.64
C SER A 594 -15.92 22.22 1.57
N LYS A 595 -16.32 21.69 0.40
CA LYS A 595 -16.69 20.27 0.26
C LYS A 595 -15.46 19.40 0.06
N ARG A 596 -14.48 19.90 -0.70
CA ARG A 596 -13.23 19.21 -1.01
C ARG A 596 -12.08 19.58 -0.06
N PHE A 597 -12.27 20.57 0.80
CA PHE A 597 -11.28 21.14 1.72
C PHE A 597 -9.97 21.53 1.02
N GLY A 598 -10.09 22.40 0.02
CA GLY A 598 -8.95 22.91 -0.75
C GLY A 598 -9.26 24.18 -1.52
N TRP A 599 -8.34 24.60 -2.39
CA TRP A 599 -8.47 25.83 -3.17
C TRP A 599 -8.58 25.53 -4.67
N ASN A 600 -9.58 26.10 -5.33
CA ASN A 600 -9.56 26.26 -6.78
C ASN A 600 -8.77 27.53 -7.10
N ILE A 601 -7.71 27.41 -7.90
CA ILE A 601 -6.74 28.47 -8.17
C ILE A 601 -6.65 28.69 -9.67
N LYS A 602 -6.66 29.97 -10.07
CA LYS A 602 -6.21 30.42 -11.39
C LYS A 602 -5.00 31.31 -11.20
N ALA A 603 -3.92 31.02 -11.92
CA ALA A 603 -2.67 31.75 -11.82
C ALA A 603 -2.07 32.01 -13.19
N ASP A 604 -1.23 33.03 -13.24
CA ASP A 604 -0.37 33.39 -14.38
C ASP A 604 1.07 33.10 -13.95
N ILE A 605 1.72 32.17 -14.63
CA ILE A 605 3.09 31.72 -14.37
C ILE A 605 3.96 32.18 -15.53
N ASP A 606 4.46 33.41 -15.43
CA ASP A 606 5.36 34.05 -16.40
C ASP A 606 4.77 34.03 -17.83
N GLY A 607 3.49 34.43 -17.94
CA GLY A 607 2.72 34.48 -19.19
C GLY A 607 1.90 33.22 -19.48
N GLU A 608 2.04 32.16 -18.68
CA GLU A 608 1.30 30.91 -18.86
C GLU A 608 0.14 30.80 -17.86
N ILE A 609 -1.09 30.75 -18.36
CA ILE A 609 -2.29 30.63 -17.51
C ILE A 609 -2.55 29.18 -17.14
N VAL A 610 -2.68 28.92 -15.84
CA VAL A 610 -3.01 27.61 -15.28
C VAL A 610 -4.24 27.69 -14.38
N GLU A 611 -5.03 26.62 -14.36
CA GLU A 611 -6.18 26.42 -13.48
C GLU A 611 -6.10 25.04 -12.84
N TYR A 612 -6.19 24.97 -11.51
CA TYR A 612 -6.00 23.72 -10.78
C TYR A 612 -6.67 23.72 -9.41
N PHE A 613 -6.86 22.51 -8.87
CA PHE A 613 -7.29 22.30 -7.49
C PHE A 613 -6.08 21.96 -6.61
N LEU A 614 -5.97 22.63 -5.47
CA LEU A 614 -4.96 22.39 -4.46
C LEU A 614 -5.63 21.78 -3.21
N PRO A 615 -5.41 20.48 -2.89
CA PRO A 615 -6.00 19.78 -1.74
C PRO A 615 -5.30 20.13 -0.41
N LEU A 616 -4.94 21.41 -0.26
CA LEU A 616 -4.42 22.01 0.96
C LEU A 616 -5.40 23.09 1.38
N PHE A 617 -5.77 23.16 2.64
CA PHE A 617 -6.73 24.15 3.13
C PHE A 617 -6.07 25.35 3.80
N GLN A 618 -4.75 25.33 3.98
CA GLN A 618 -4.01 26.40 4.62
C GLN A 618 -4.07 27.68 3.77
N LEU A 619 -4.28 28.83 4.42
CA LEU A 619 -4.45 30.12 3.73
C LEU A 619 -3.25 30.55 2.87
N HIS A 620 -2.04 30.17 3.27
CA HIS A 620 -0.80 30.48 2.53
C HIS A 620 -0.50 29.51 1.38
N ALA A 621 -1.23 28.39 1.29
CA ALA A 621 -0.95 27.33 0.34
C ALA A 621 -1.13 27.77 -1.13
N PRO A 622 -2.18 28.53 -1.52
CA PRO A 622 -2.33 28.97 -2.89
C PRO A 622 -1.14 29.77 -3.40
N LEU A 623 -0.73 30.79 -2.64
CA LEU A 623 0.38 31.65 -3.03
C LEU A 623 1.70 30.87 -3.11
N THR A 624 1.94 29.98 -2.14
CA THR A 624 3.12 29.10 -2.16
C THR A 624 3.12 28.19 -3.38
N SER A 625 1.96 27.63 -3.76
CA SER A 625 1.85 26.75 -4.94
C SER A 625 2.16 27.48 -6.24
N VAL A 626 1.77 28.76 -6.37
CA VAL A 626 2.10 29.60 -7.53
C VAL A 626 3.61 29.86 -7.63
N GLY A 627 4.28 30.15 -6.50
CA GLY A 627 5.75 30.28 -6.48
C GLY A 627 6.45 28.96 -6.83
N ILE A 628 5.89 27.84 -6.39
CA ILE A 628 6.43 26.51 -6.72
C ILE A 628 6.29 26.23 -8.23
N LEU A 629 5.18 26.58 -8.86
CA LEU A 629 5.01 26.46 -10.32
C LEU A 629 5.98 27.35 -11.09
N LEU A 630 6.32 28.53 -10.57
CA LEU A 630 7.38 29.37 -11.14
C LEU A 630 8.75 28.67 -11.09
N ALA A 631 9.06 27.99 -9.98
CA ALA A 631 10.28 27.21 -9.87
C ALA A 631 10.30 26.01 -10.84
N VAL A 632 9.16 25.35 -11.06
CA VAL A 632 9.00 24.28 -12.08
C VAL A 632 9.34 24.84 -13.47
N LYS A 633 8.81 26.02 -13.81
CA LYS A 633 9.10 26.70 -15.08
C LYS A 633 10.58 27.06 -15.22
N GLU A 634 11.18 27.63 -14.17
CA GLU A 634 12.61 27.98 -14.14
C GLU A 634 13.51 26.75 -14.35
N MET A 635 13.10 25.58 -13.85
CA MET A 635 13.81 24.32 -14.08
C MET A 635 13.56 23.71 -15.47
N GLY A 636 12.69 24.30 -16.30
CA GLY A 636 12.37 23.84 -17.65
C GLY A 636 11.37 22.68 -17.72
N TYR A 637 10.57 22.47 -16.68
CA TYR A 637 9.55 21.42 -16.63
C TYR A 637 8.15 21.95 -17.00
N ASP A 638 7.23 21.03 -17.33
CA ASP A 638 5.87 21.35 -17.80
C ASP A 638 5.01 21.89 -16.65
N VAL A 639 4.61 23.16 -16.77
CA VAL A 639 3.85 23.89 -15.75
C VAL A 639 2.38 23.47 -15.75
N GLN A 640 1.74 23.29 -16.91
CA GLN A 640 0.35 22.78 -16.98
C GLN A 640 0.24 21.42 -16.32
N LYS A 641 1.15 20.50 -16.64
CA LYS A 641 1.16 19.17 -16.06
C LYS A 641 1.35 19.24 -14.53
N ALA A 642 2.34 20.02 -14.07
CA ALA A 642 2.57 20.22 -12.63
C ALA A 642 1.36 20.83 -11.90
N ALA A 643 0.67 21.78 -12.54
CA ALA A 643 -0.53 22.40 -12.00
C ALA A 643 -1.66 21.37 -11.84
N LEU A 644 -1.94 20.58 -12.87
CA LEU A 644 -2.94 19.51 -12.82
C LEU A 644 -2.60 18.43 -11.79
N ASP A 645 -1.31 18.10 -11.63
CA ASP A 645 -0.83 17.08 -10.70
C ASP A 645 -1.09 17.43 -9.22
N TYR A 646 -1.35 18.70 -8.89
CA TYR A 646 -1.71 19.10 -7.52
C TYR A 646 -2.96 18.41 -7.00
N ASP A 647 -3.92 18.05 -7.86
CA ASP A 647 -5.17 17.39 -7.44
C ASP A 647 -4.90 16.07 -6.68
N GLY A 648 -3.80 15.39 -7.01
CA GLY A 648 -3.37 14.16 -6.35
C GLY A 648 -2.45 14.35 -5.13
N LEU A 649 -2.20 15.59 -4.68
CA LEU A 649 -1.30 15.86 -3.56
C LEU A 649 -1.87 15.33 -2.25
N VAL A 650 -1.10 14.49 -1.57
CA VAL A 650 -1.41 14.01 -0.21
C VAL A 650 -0.54 14.75 0.80
N PRO A 651 -1.13 15.54 1.72
CA PRO A 651 -0.36 16.28 2.72
C PRO A 651 0.34 15.33 3.69
N PHE A 652 1.61 15.62 3.99
CA PHE A 652 2.37 14.89 5.00
C PHE A 652 1.81 15.16 6.40
N GLU A 653 1.98 14.22 7.34
CA GLU A 653 1.39 14.29 8.69
C GLU A 653 1.72 15.58 9.47
N THR A 654 2.85 16.22 9.17
CA THR A 654 3.20 17.48 9.81
C THR A 654 2.50 18.68 9.19
N MET A 655 1.97 18.62 7.96
CA MET A 655 1.37 19.80 7.30
C MET A 655 0.02 20.21 7.89
N GLY A 656 -0.59 19.37 8.71
CA GLY A 656 -2.02 19.43 8.99
C GLY A 656 -2.78 18.71 7.88
N ARG A 657 -3.64 17.76 8.25
CA ARG A 657 -4.39 16.93 7.28
C ARG A 657 -5.88 17.01 7.55
N MET A 658 -6.65 17.01 6.47
CA MET A 658 -8.09 16.77 6.54
C MET A 658 -8.31 15.29 6.22
N LEU A 659 -8.65 14.54 7.25
CA LEU A 659 -8.94 13.11 7.18
C LEU A 659 -10.45 12.89 7.35
N THR A 660 -10.89 11.67 7.08
CA THR A 660 -12.29 11.28 7.29
C THR A 660 -12.35 10.13 8.27
N ILE A 661 -13.17 10.28 9.32
CA ILE A 661 -13.56 9.16 10.19
C ILE A 661 -14.91 8.65 9.68
N HIS A 662 -14.93 7.40 9.25
CA HIS A 662 -16.13 6.77 8.70
C HIS A 662 -16.98 6.18 9.82
N LYS A 663 -18.17 6.74 10.03
CA LYS A 663 -19.21 6.17 10.89
C LYS A 663 -20.38 5.66 10.03
N LYS A 664 -21.21 4.78 10.58
CA LYS A 664 -22.42 4.28 9.92
C LYS A 664 -23.41 5.40 9.64
N ALA A 665 -23.45 6.40 10.53
CA ALA A 665 -24.28 7.59 10.36
C ALA A 665 -23.78 8.54 9.25
N GLY A 666 -22.53 8.40 8.80
CA GLY A 666 -21.90 9.26 7.81
C GLY A 666 -20.46 9.62 8.15
N ALA A 667 -19.88 10.53 7.37
CA ALA A 667 -18.50 10.98 7.54
C ALA A 667 -18.37 12.05 8.63
N VAL A 668 -17.36 11.93 9.47
CA VAL A 668 -16.86 12.99 10.35
C VAL A 668 -15.59 13.55 9.71
N HIS A 669 -15.49 14.86 9.60
CA HIS A 669 -14.26 15.52 9.16
C HIS A 669 -13.24 15.50 10.30
N PHE A 670 -11.98 15.18 10.03
CA PHE A 670 -10.93 15.17 11.04
C PHE A 670 -9.76 16.03 10.60
N TYR A 671 -9.65 17.23 11.20
CA TYR A 671 -8.49 18.09 11.05
C TYR A 671 -7.39 17.71 12.05
N ASP A 672 -6.44 16.91 11.56
CA ASP A 672 -5.30 16.40 12.33
C ASP A 672 -4.12 17.38 12.29
N GLN A 673 -3.88 18.07 13.41
CA GLN A 673 -2.69 18.89 13.69
C GLN A 673 -1.90 18.33 14.89
N SER A 674 -2.12 17.05 15.25
CA SER A 674 -1.65 16.43 16.49
C SER A 674 -0.13 16.34 16.66
N ARG A 675 0.63 16.60 15.59
CA ARG A 675 2.10 16.54 15.54
C ARG A 675 2.74 17.93 15.56
N ARG A 676 1.96 19.00 15.71
CA ARG A 676 2.41 20.39 15.80
C ARG A 676 1.68 21.11 16.94
N GLY A 677 2.40 21.91 17.74
CA GLY A 677 1.77 22.61 18.87
C GLY A 677 2.56 23.75 19.48
N GLY A 678 3.24 24.54 18.66
CA GLY A 678 3.67 25.88 19.06
C GLY A 678 2.56 26.90 18.80
N ILE A 679 2.61 28.04 19.49
CA ILE A 679 1.59 29.11 19.36
C ILE A 679 1.35 29.56 17.92
N HIS A 680 2.40 29.64 17.08
CA HIS A 680 2.26 29.99 15.66
C HIS A 680 1.49 28.94 14.85
N GLY A 681 1.74 27.65 15.12
CA GLY A 681 1.00 26.56 14.50
C GLY A 681 -0.48 26.60 14.88
N MET A 682 -0.77 26.93 16.14
CA MET A 682 -2.15 27.16 16.60
C MET A 682 -2.79 28.35 15.88
N ARG A 683 -2.14 29.52 15.82
CA ARG A 683 -2.64 30.70 15.07
C ARG A 683 -3.02 30.33 13.63
N SER A 684 -2.14 29.64 12.92
CA SER A 684 -2.43 29.17 11.55
C SER A 684 -3.65 28.26 11.52
N ALA A 685 -3.67 27.20 12.35
CA ALA A 685 -4.74 26.21 12.32
C ALA A 685 -6.12 26.81 12.65
N PHE A 686 -6.19 27.68 13.66
CA PHE A 686 -7.42 28.40 14.01
C PHE A 686 -7.86 29.36 12.91
N ASN A 687 -6.92 30.00 12.21
CA ASN A 687 -7.26 30.87 11.09
C ASN A 687 -7.76 30.07 9.87
N ASP A 688 -7.15 28.91 9.60
CA ASP A 688 -7.58 28.01 8.53
C ASP A 688 -9.02 27.51 8.75
N MET A 689 -9.38 27.19 10.00
CA MET A 689 -10.74 26.75 10.37
C MET A 689 -11.84 27.76 10.03
N LYS A 690 -11.52 29.06 9.90
CA LYS A 690 -12.51 30.08 9.54
C LYS A 690 -13.09 29.89 8.14
N ASN A 691 -12.38 29.19 7.25
CA ASN A 691 -12.84 28.87 5.90
C ASN A 691 -13.76 27.64 5.86
N PHE A 692 -13.84 26.87 6.94
CA PHE A 692 -14.60 25.63 6.98
C PHE A 692 -16.10 25.93 7.13
N LYS A 693 -16.89 25.41 6.19
CA LYS A 693 -18.34 25.35 6.31
C LYS A 693 -18.69 23.91 6.67
N LEU A 694 -19.18 23.73 7.89
CA LEU A 694 -19.50 22.42 8.47
C LEU A 694 -21.01 22.33 8.65
N ASP A 695 -21.53 21.11 8.50
CA ASP A 695 -22.93 20.81 8.77
C ASP A 695 -23.18 20.55 10.27
N GLY A 696 -22.15 20.07 10.99
CA GLY A 696 -22.20 19.74 12.42
C GLY A 696 -21.36 20.67 13.32
N LYS A 697 -21.09 20.19 14.53
CA LYS A 697 -20.35 20.90 15.58
C LYS A 697 -18.84 20.72 15.44
N ILE A 698 -18.06 21.58 16.12
CA ILE A 698 -16.61 21.38 16.26
C ILE A 698 -16.30 20.76 17.62
N VAL A 699 -15.68 19.58 17.60
CA VAL A 699 -15.13 18.88 18.77
C VAL A 699 -13.62 18.98 18.71
N ALA A 700 -12.99 19.57 19.73
CA ALA A 700 -11.56 19.84 19.74
C ALA A 700 -10.83 19.14 20.89
N LEU A 701 -9.64 18.59 20.62
CA LEU A 701 -8.64 18.26 21.63
C LEU A 701 -7.46 19.22 21.49
N VAL A 702 -7.26 20.05 22.50
CA VAL A 702 -6.21 21.08 22.51
C VAL A 702 -5.23 20.81 23.65
N GLY A 703 -3.99 20.50 23.28
CA GLY A 703 -2.90 20.29 24.21
C GLY A 703 -2.15 21.59 24.57
N GLY A 704 -1.58 21.65 25.78
CA GLY A 704 -0.76 22.77 26.25
C GLY A 704 0.40 23.12 25.31
N ILE A 705 0.76 24.41 25.25
CA ILE A 705 1.79 24.95 24.35
C ILE A 705 3.20 24.67 24.88
N SER A 706 3.39 24.71 26.21
CA SER A 706 4.70 24.59 26.88
C SER A 706 4.71 23.42 27.85
N THR A 707 5.84 22.69 27.89
CA THR A 707 6.02 21.53 28.78
C THR A 707 7.08 21.72 29.87
N LYS A 708 7.79 22.87 29.89
CA LYS A 708 9.05 22.99 30.64
C LYS A 708 9.04 23.93 31.85
N LYS A 709 8.28 25.04 31.83
CA LYS A 709 8.24 26.00 32.96
C LYS A 709 7.03 26.92 32.90
N ASP A 710 6.50 27.27 34.06
CA ASP A 710 5.55 28.36 34.24
C ASP A 710 6.30 29.69 34.16
N SER A 711 5.90 30.55 33.24
CA SER A 711 6.58 31.82 32.94
C SER A 711 5.59 32.82 32.37
N ASP A 712 5.93 34.10 32.38
CA ASP A 712 5.08 35.15 31.79
C ASP A 712 4.74 34.84 30.32
N TRP A 713 5.72 34.37 29.54
CA TRP A 713 5.50 33.92 28.17
C TRP A 713 4.55 32.73 28.09
N THR A 714 4.69 31.73 28.97
CA THR A 714 3.80 30.56 29.01
C THR A 714 2.37 31.02 29.25
N LYS A 715 2.17 31.90 30.23
CA LYS A 715 0.86 32.48 30.55
C LYS A 715 0.28 33.26 29.38
N GLU A 716 1.06 34.17 28.79
CA GLU A 716 0.64 34.95 27.61
C GLU A 716 0.22 34.07 26.43
N ALA A 717 1.00 33.03 26.13
CA ALA A 717 0.69 32.10 25.04
C ALA A 717 -0.62 31.31 25.28
N HIS A 718 -0.88 30.88 26.52
CA HIS A 718 -2.13 30.17 26.85
C HIS A 718 -3.33 31.13 26.92
N LEU A 719 -3.15 32.38 27.35
CA LEU A 719 -4.20 33.41 27.26
C LEU A 719 -4.56 33.73 25.80
N GLU A 720 -3.57 33.74 24.91
CA GLU A 720 -3.83 33.88 23.48
C GLU A 720 -4.57 32.66 22.92
N LEU A 721 -4.25 31.45 23.38
CA LEU A 721 -5.00 30.24 23.02
C LEU A 721 -6.46 30.32 23.46
N ALA A 722 -6.74 30.79 24.68
CA ALA A 722 -8.11 31.07 25.13
C ALA A 722 -8.82 32.06 24.20
N LYS A 723 -8.14 33.13 23.78
CA LYS A 723 -8.71 34.09 22.82
C LYS A 723 -9.08 33.40 21.50
N MET A 724 -8.19 32.57 20.94
CA MET A 724 -8.46 31.84 19.69
C MET A 724 -9.64 30.86 19.83
N ILE A 725 -9.75 30.16 20.97
CA ILE A 725 -10.88 29.28 21.25
C ILE A 725 -12.19 30.07 21.38
N ASN A 726 -12.17 31.21 22.08
CA ASN A 726 -13.34 32.08 22.21
C ASN A 726 -13.83 32.66 20.87
N GLU A 727 -12.91 32.92 19.94
CA GLU A 727 -13.21 33.40 18.59
C GLU A 727 -13.54 32.27 17.60
N SER A 728 -13.41 31.02 18.03
CA SER A 728 -13.74 29.84 17.24
C SER A 728 -15.21 29.43 17.41
N LYS A 729 -15.64 28.43 16.64
CA LYS A 729 -16.95 27.78 16.78
C LYS A 729 -16.83 26.42 17.49
N ILE A 730 -15.87 26.28 18.41
CA ILE A 730 -15.71 25.04 19.19
C ILE A 730 -16.88 24.91 20.18
N ASP A 731 -17.61 23.80 20.06
CA ASP A 731 -18.76 23.48 20.92
C ASP A 731 -18.38 22.55 22.08
N ARG A 732 -17.38 21.70 21.84
CA ARG A 732 -16.86 20.71 22.80
C ARG A 732 -15.33 20.80 22.82
N LEU A 733 -14.78 21.24 23.95
CA LEU A 733 -13.34 21.40 24.15
C LEU A 733 -12.83 20.36 25.15
N TYR A 734 -11.91 19.52 24.69
CA TYR A 734 -11.11 18.65 25.54
C TYR A 734 -9.69 19.21 25.63
N THR A 735 -9.10 19.20 26.82
CA THR A 735 -7.76 19.74 27.07
C THR A 735 -6.84 18.68 27.68
N THR A 736 -5.52 18.80 27.45
CA THR A 736 -4.49 17.94 28.05
C THR A 736 -3.17 18.68 28.18
N GLY A 737 -2.35 18.30 29.16
CA GLY A 737 -1.04 18.90 29.43
C GLY A 737 -1.11 20.11 30.36
N ASN A 738 0.08 20.53 30.79
CA ASN A 738 0.25 21.58 31.80
C ASN A 738 -0.29 22.94 31.34
N TYR A 739 -0.70 23.76 32.32
CA TYR A 739 -1.08 25.18 32.16
C TYR A 739 -2.37 25.44 31.39
N MET A 740 -3.18 24.40 31.12
CA MET A 740 -4.49 24.54 30.47
C MET A 740 -5.52 25.26 31.36
N ASN A 741 -5.29 25.35 32.67
CA ASN A 741 -6.10 26.19 33.56
C ASN A 741 -6.14 27.66 33.11
N TYR A 742 -5.03 28.21 32.56
CA TYR A 742 -5.05 29.57 31.99
C TYR A 742 -6.01 29.71 30.81
N VAL A 743 -6.25 28.62 30.08
CA VAL A 743 -7.22 28.60 28.99
C VAL A 743 -8.64 28.55 29.55
N GLU A 744 -8.90 27.57 30.43
CA GLU A 744 -10.21 27.28 30.99
C GLU A 744 -10.78 28.45 31.78
N ASP A 745 -9.96 29.09 32.62
CA ASP A 745 -10.34 30.25 33.45
C ASP A 745 -10.69 31.50 32.60
N ASN A 746 -10.34 31.52 31.31
CA ASN A 746 -10.49 32.68 30.42
C ASN A 746 -11.43 32.42 29.23
N LEU A 747 -12.23 31.35 29.28
CA LEU A 747 -13.30 31.12 28.31
C LEU A 747 -14.48 32.05 28.59
N LYS A 748 -14.98 32.73 27.55
CA LYS A 748 -16.07 33.70 27.63
C LYS A 748 -17.44 33.09 27.38
N ASN A 749 -17.50 32.00 26.63
CA ASN A 749 -18.74 31.32 26.31
C ASN A 749 -19.00 30.18 27.32
N PRO A 750 -19.94 30.33 28.25
CA PRO A 750 -20.23 29.31 29.25
C PRO A 750 -20.90 28.05 28.67
N ASP A 751 -21.39 28.11 27.42
CA ASP A 751 -22.05 26.97 26.75
C ASP A 751 -21.06 25.98 26.13
N ILE A 752 -19.77 26.34 26.02
CA ILE A 752 -18.72 25.42 25.59
C ILE A 752 -18.57 24.36 26.68
N PHE A 753 -18.74 23.09 26.30
CA PHE A 753 -18.39 22.00 27.20
C PHE A 753 -16.87 21.89 27.28
N VAL A 754 -16.34 21.82 28.50
CA VAL A 754 -14.89 21.76 28.75
C VAL A 754 -14.58 20.57 29.64
N GLU A 755 -13.62 19.77 29.24
CA GLU A 755 -13.12 18.66 30.05
C GLU A 755 -11.61 18.49 29.89
N HIS A 756 -10.91 18.40 31.01
CA HIS A 756 -9.47 18.16 31.07
C HIS A 756 -9.16 16.71 31.44
N SER A 757 -8.23 16.07 30.72
CA SER A 757 -7.67 14.78 31.13
C SER A 757 -6.27 14.59 30.53
N ASP A 758 -5.37 13.98 31.30
CA ASP A 758 -4.07 13.52 30.81
C ASP A 758 -4.06 12.02 30.46
N ASP A 759 -5.21 11.35 30.60
CA ASP A 759 -5.40 9.98 30.11
C ASP A 759 -5.74 10.01 28.62
N LEU A 760 -4.73 9.76 27.79
CA LEU A 760 -4.86 9.72 26.33
C LEU A 760 -5.78 8.59 25.84
N GLU A 761 -5.92 7.49 26.58
CA GLU A 761 -6.84 6.41 26.20
C GLU A 761 -8.28 6.83 26.42
N TYR A 762 -8.55 7.43 27.59
CA TYR A 762 -9.83 8.04 27.89
C TYR A 762 -10.21 9.08 26.83
N LEU A 763 -9.34 10.03 26.53
CA LEU A 763 -9.58 11.05 25.52
C LEU A 763 -9.85 10.45 24.13
N THR A 764 -9.10 9.41 23.74
CA THR A 764 -9.32 8.69 22.48
C THR A 764 -10.74 8.15 22.39
N GLN A 765 -11.19 7.43 23.43
CA GLN A 765 -12.50 6.80 23.45
C GLN A 765 -13.62 7.86 23.52
N THR A 766 -13.46 8.89 24.35
CA THR A 766 -14.44 9.96 24.52
C THR A 766 -14.62 10.76 23.23
N LEU A 767 -13.54 11.23 22.61
CA LEU A 767 -13.60 11.99 21.35
C LEU A 767 -14.24 11.17 20.22
N TYR A 768 -13.87 9.88 20.10
CA TYR A 768 -14.47 9.01 19.09
C TYR A 768 -15.97 8.84 19.29
N ASN A 769 -16.47 8.77 20.53
CA ASN A 769 -17.91 8.61 20.79
C ASN A 769 -18.68 9.93 20.64
N GLU A 770 -18.04 11.07 20.95
CA GLU A 770 -18.66 12.40 20.97
C GLU A 770 -19.00 12.95 19.57
N VAL A 771 -18.13 12.67 18.58
CA VAL A 771 -18.29 13.17 17.20
C VAL A 771 -19.39 12.45 16.44
N GLN A 772 -20.13 13.16 15.59
CA GLN A 772 -21.21 12.63 14.74
C GLN A 772 -21.00 13.02 13.28
N ALA A 773 -21.75 12.38 12.37
CA ALA A 773 -21.66 12.70 10.95
C ALA A 773 -21.91 14.20 10.70
N GLY A 774 -21.04 14.83 9.90
CA GLY A 774 -21.04 16.28 9.64
C GLY A 774 -20.21 17.11 10.63
N ASP A 775 -19.80 16.54 11.77
CA ASP A 775 -18.92 17.23 12.72
C ASP A 775 -17.49 17.34 12.22
N LEU A 776 -16.74 18.27 12.82
CA LEU A 776 -15.29 18.36 12.71
C LEU A 776 -14.62 17.96 14.02
N LEU A 777 -13.78 16.94 13.98
CA LEU A 777 -12.78 16.68 15.02
C LEU A 777 -11.54 17.52 14.73
N PHE A 778 -11.04 18.28 15.70
CA PHE A 778 -9.81 19.06 15.58
C PHE A 778 -8.84 18.67 16.69
N ILE A 779 -7.63 18.19 16.36
CA ILE A 779 -6.62 17.82 17.37
C ILE A 779 -5.36 18.62 17.14
N ILE A 780 -4.90 19.35 18.15
CA ILE A 780 -3.66 20.14 18.10
C ILE A 780 -2.99 20.18 19.47
N GLY A 781 -1.65 20.18 19.53
CA GLY A 781 -0.95 20.26 20.81
C GLY A 781 0.55 19.99 20.68
N ASN A 782 1.31 20.35 21.72
CA ASN A 782 2.76 20.21 21.68
C ASN A 782 3.18 18.75 21.37
N ALA A 783 4.18 18.57 20.51
CA ALA A 783 4.61 17.25 20.06
C ALA A 783 5.01 16.30 21.21
N TYR A 784 5.49 16.85 22.34
CA TYR A 784 5.83 16.07 23.54
C TYR A 784 4.63 15.48 24.29
N LEU A 785 3.40 15.88 23.94
CA LEU A 785 2.16 15.30 24.48
C LEU A 785 1.73 14.03 23.75
N TYR A 786 2.43 13.66 22.65
CA TYR A 786 2.17 12.45 21.87
C TYR A 786 0.72 12.32 21.35
N LEU A 787 0.03 13.44 21.08
CA LEU A 787 -1.35 13.44 20.59
C LEU A 787 -1.50 12.74 19.23
N GLY A 788 -0.41 12.59 18.46
CA GLY A 788 -0.39 11.75 17.26
C GLY A 788 -0.86 10.32 17.52
N ARG A 789 -0.63 9.78 18.71
CA ARG A 789 -1.14 8.45 19.11
C ARG A 789 -2.65 8.41 19.24
N VAL A 790 -3.25 9.49 19.75
CA VAL A 790 -4.72 9.64 19.85
C VAL A 790 -5.32 9.70 18.45
N ALA A 791 -4.78 10.56 17.59
CA ALA A 791 -5.20 10.68 16.19
C ALA A 791 -5.14 9.33 15.45
N ASP A 792 -4.01 8.62 15.56
CA ASP A 792 -3.82 7.32 14.90
C ASP A 792 -4.74 6.23 15.44
N LYS A 793 -5.08 6.24 16.74
CA LYS A 793 -6.03 5.30 17.34
C LYS A 793 -7.46 5.58 16.87
N ILE A 794 -7.89 6.84 16.88
CA ILE A 794 -9.22 7.26 16.42
C ILE A 794 -9.49 6.78 14.98
N LEU A 795 -8.51 6.91 14.08
CA LEU A 795 -8.64 6.44 12.69
C LEU A 795 -8.73 4.91 12.54
N LYS A 796 -8.32 4.15 13.57
CA LYS A 796 -8.38 2.67 13.58
C LYS A 796 -9.61 2.12 14.27
N LEU A 797 -10.32 2.95 15.04
CA LEU A 797 -11.57 2.55 15.68
C LEU A 797 -12.63 2.23 14.63
N LYS A 798 -13.40 1.18 14.88
CA LYS A 798 -14.53 0.79 14.03
C LYS A 798 -15.81 1.23 14.69
N ASP A 799 -16.74 1.74 13.89
CA ASP A 799 -18.05 2.12 14.40
C ASP A 799 -18.85 0.88 14.80
N SER A 800 -19.05 0.73 16.12
CA SER A 800 -19.84 -0.32 16.73
C SER A 800 -21.30 0.08 16.96
N SER A 801 -21.70 1.28 16.53
CA SER A 801 -23.11 1.71 16.56
C SER A 801 -23.97 0.75 15.74
N LYS A 802 -25.21 0.51 16.18
CA LYS A 802 -26.23 -0.22 15.40
C LYS A 802 -27.13 0.72 14.59
N TYR A 803 -26.88 2.02 14.61
CA TYR A 803 -27.67 3.01 13.89
C TYR A 803 -27.52 2.88 12.37
N ASP A 804 -28.64 2.73 11.68
CA ASP A 804 -28.76 2.73 10.23
C ASP A 804 -29.36 4.06 9.76
N SER A 805 -28.51 4.92 9.17
CA SER A 805 -28.90 6.26 8.72
C SER A 805 -29.91 6.27 7.57
N THR A 806 -30.12 5.13 6.88
CA THR A 806 -31.13 5.04 5.83
C THR A 806 -32.56 5.16 6.37
N ILE A 807 -32.76 5.09 7.70
CA ILE A 807 -34.05 5.29 8.37
C ILE A 807 -34.76 6.59 7.96
N ASP A 808 -33.99 7.67 7.71
CA ASP A 808 -34.53 8.97 7.34
C ASP A 808 -35.15 8.99 5.92
N THR A 809 -34.85 7.99 5.09
CA THR A 809 -35.41 7.85 3.74
C THR A 809 -36.80 7.21 3.72
N HIS A 810 -37.21 6.53 4.80
CA HIS A 810 -38.42 5.68 4.85
C HIS A 810 -39.75 6.42 5.10
N LYS A 811 -39.77 7.76 4.97
CA LYS A 811 -40.96 8.61 5.22
C LYS A 811 -41.67 8.28 6.55
N LEU A 812 -40.88 8.03 7.59
CA LEU A 812 -41.36 7.81 8.94
C LEU A 812 -41.65 9.16 9.63
N SER A 813 -42.59 9.16 10.56
CA SER A 813 -42.84 10.29 11.45
C SER A 813 -41.68 10.47 12.43
N LYS A 814 -41.51 11.69 12.96
CA LYS A 814 -40.49 11.98 13.99
C LYS A 814 -40.58 11.04 15.19
N GLN A 815 -41.80 10.63 15.57
CA GLN A 815 -42.03 9.74 16.70
C GLN A 815 -41.59 8.30 16.41
N GLU A 816 -41.73 7.82 15.17
CA GLU A 816 -41.25 6.49 14.76
C GLU A 816 -39.72 6.45 14.69
N ILE A 817 -39.08 7.51 14.21
CA ILE A 817 -37.61 7.63 14.24
C ILE A 817 -37.10 7.68 15.70
N LEU A 818 -37.83 8.35 16.59
CA LEU A 818 -37.52 8.37 18.02
C LEU A 818 -37.62 6.97 18.65
N HIS A 819 -38.66 6.21 18.29
CA HIS A 819 -38.80 4.81 18.70
C HIS A 819 -37.65 3.94 18.18
N TYR A 820 -37.22 4.12 16.92
CA TYR A 820 -36.07 3.41 16.35
C TYR A 820 -34.79 3.69 17.15
N LYS A 821 -34.48 4.97 17.41
CA LYS A 821 -33.32 5.37 18.22
C LYS A 821 -33.37 4.78 19.64
N ALA A 822 -34.51 4.87 20.31
CA ALA A 822 -34.67 4.31 21.66
C ALA A 822 -34.55 2.79 21.67
N MET A 823 -35.01 2.12 20.61
CA MET A 823 -34.87 0.69 20.45
C MET A 823 -33.39 0.27 20.38
N LEU A 824 -32.57 1.00 19.62
CA LEU A 824 -31.12 0.75 19.57
C LEU A 824 -30.44 0.99 20.92
N VAL A 825 -30.82 2.06 21.63
CA VAL A 825 -30.28 2.34 22.98
C VAL A 825 -30.64 1.23 23.96
N LEU A 826 -31.88 0.71 23.93
CA LEU A 826 -32.29 -0.42 24.79
C LEU A 826 -31.44 -1.66 24.53
N ASP A 827 -31.24 -2.01 23.26
CA ASP A 827 -30.40 -3.14 22.85
C ASP A 827 -28.94 -2.97 23.30
N GLU A 828 -28.37 -1.79 23.10
CA GLU A 828 -27.00 -1.47 23.51
C GLU A 828 -26.80 -1.53 25.03
N VAL A 829 -27.74 -0.99 25.80
CA VAL A 829 -27.70 -1.02 27.27
C VAL A 829 -27.87 -2.45 27.81
N GLU A 830 -28.78 -3.25 27.23
CA GLU A 830 -28.93 -4.67 27.59
C GLU A 830 -27.67 -5.49 27.32
N HIS A 831 -26.86 -5.07 26.35
CA HIS A 831 -25.56 -5.67 26.03
C HIS A 831 -24.37 -4.94 26.67
N ASN A 832 -24.57 -4.30 27.83
CA ASN A 832 -23.56 -3.68 28.69
C ASN A 832 -22.88 -2.41 28.14
N LYS A 833 -23.48 -1.67 27.21
CA LYS A 833 -23.03 -0.29 26.93
C LYS A 833 -23.57 0.68 27.97
N SER A 834 -22.78 1.71 28.30
CA SER A 834 -23.25 2.81 29.16
C SER A 834 -24.42 3.55 28.52
N LEU A 835 -25.44 3.90 29.31
CA LEU A 835 -26.61 4.65 28.85
C LEU A 835 -26.21 5.98 28.23
N ASP A 836 -25.36 6.76 28.90
CA ASP A 836 -24.97 8.10 28.43
C ASP A 836 -24.24 8.02 27.08
N SER A 837 -23.32 7.07 26.94
CA SER A 837 -22.62 6.81 25.67
C SER A 837 -23.59 6.37 24.56
N SER A 838 -24.60 5.57 24.89
CA SER A 838 -25.59 5.08 23.93
C SER A 838 -26.55 6.19 23.49
N LEU A 839 -26.95 7.08 24.41
CA LEU A 839 -27.77 8.25 24.10
C LEU A 839 -27.04 9.22 23.16
N ILE A 840 -25.76 9.52 23.44
CA ILE A 840 -24.92 10.38 22.60
C ILE A 840 -24.76 9.76 21.20
N SER A 841 -24.38 8.49 21.12
CA SER A 841 -24.11 7.83 19.83
C SER A 841 -25.34 7.68 18.93
N ASN A 842 -26.54 7.61 19.51
CA ASN A 842 -27.81 7.52 18.77
C ASN A 842 -28.55 8.87 18.65
N ALA A 843 -27.94 9.98 19.09
CA ALA A 843 -28.54 11.32 19.09
C ALA A 843 -29.98 11.32 19.65
N LEU A 844 -30.13 10.77 20.86
CA LEU A 844 -31.40 10.63 21.58
C LEU A 844 -31.32 11.35 22.92
N SER A 845 -32.29 12.20 23.22
CA SER A 845 -32.32 12.88 24.51
C SER A 845 -32.73 11.92 25.63
N GLN A 846 -32.21 12.15 26.84
CA GLN A 846 -32.59 11.34 28.00
C GLN A 846 -34.09 11.45 28.33
N LYS A 847 -34.70 12.61 28.05
CA LYS A 847 -36.15 12.84 28.22
C LYS A 847 -36.96 11.95 27.28
N ASP A 848 -36.56 11.89 26.01
CA ASP A 848 -37.23 11.10 24.99
C ASP A 848 -37.07 9.60 25.24
N PHE A 849 -35.86 9.16 25.59
CA PHE A 849 -35.59 7.77 25.97
C PHE A 849 -36.49 7.32 27.14
N LYS A 850 -36.55 8.11 28.22
CA LYS A 850 -37.41 7.82 29.39
C LYS A 850 -38.90 7.72 29.04
N SER A 851 -39.37 8.42 28.01
CA SER A 851 -40.78 8.34 27.60
C SER A 851 -41.12 6.97 26.99
N ILE A 852 -40.15 6.36 26.31
CA ILE A 852 -40.29 5.07 25.61
C ILE A 852 -40.02 3.92 26.58
N GLU A 853 -38.97 4.04 27.39
CA GLU A 853 -38.59 3.08 28.44
C GLU A 853 -39.72 2.82 29.44
N LYS A 854 -40.53 3.85 29.77
CA LYS A 854 -41.73 3.70 30.61
C LYS A 854 -42.76 2.73 30.03
N LYS A 855 -42.85 2.64 28.70
CA LYS A 855 -43.82 1.79 27.99
C LYS A 855 -43.24 0.42 27.66
N PHE A 856 -41.95 0.35 27.35
CA PHE A 856 -41.25 -0.87 26.98
C PHE A 856 -39.94 -0.94 27.76
N LYS A 857 -39.85 -1.88 28.72
CA LYS A 857 -38.69 -1.96 29.61
C LYS A 857 -37.49 -2.65 28.98
N THR A 858 -37.74 -3.45 27.96
CA THR A 858 -36.71 -4.26 27.29
C THR A 858 -36.78 -4.12 25.78
N PHE A 859 -35.64 -4.33 25.11
CA PHE A 859 -35.54 -4.37 23.66
C PHE A 859 -36.50 -5.41 23.06
N SER A 860 -36.59 -6.59 23.66
CA SER A 860 -37.53 -7.64 23.23
C SER A 860 -39.00 -7.27 23.34
N GLU A 861 -39.41 -6.53 24.39
CA GLU A 861 -40.79 -6.06 24.54
C GLU A 861 -41.19 -5.06 23.47
N LEU A 862 -40.29 -4.12 23.15
CA LEU A 862 -40.51 -3.15 22.08
C LEU A 862 -40.67 -3.87 20.74
N ARG A 863 -39.73 -4.76 20.37
CA ARG A 863 -39.77 -5.51 19.10
C ARG A 863 -41.05 -6.36 18.97
N ALA A 864 -41.45 -7.06 20.04
CA ALA A 864 -42.68 -7.86 20.06
C ALA A 864 -43.93 -7.01 19.82
N SER A 865 -44.00 -5.81 20.41
CA SER A 865 -45.10 -4.87 20.20
C SER A 865 -45.18 -4.39 18.75
N LEU A 866 -44.03 -4.11 18.13
CA LEU A 866 -43.98 -3.72 16.72
C LEU A 866 -44.50 -4.83 15.80
N LEU A 867 -44.06 -6.08 16.01
CA LEU A 867 -44.52 -7.23 15.22
C LEU A 867 -46.02 -7.50 15.41
N MET A 868 -46.53 -7.37 16.64
CA MET A 868 -47.96 -7.50 16.92
C MET A 868 -48.79 -6.43 16.17
N ASN A 869 -48.32 -5.18 16.17
CA ASN A 869 -49.00 -4.10 15.44
C ASN A 869 -48.91 -4.26 13.92
N PHE A 870 -47.82 -4.82 13.41
CA PHE A 870 -47.68 -5.21 12.01
C PHE A 870 -48.77 -6.22 11.62
N PHE A 871 -48.93 -7.33 12.36
CA PHE A 871 -49.98 -8.31 12.09
C PHE A 871 -51.39 -7.71 12.17
N LYS A 872 -51.68 -6.86 13.15
CA LYS A 872 -52.98 -6.15 13.23
C LYS A 872 -53.24 -5.29 11.99
N SER A 873 -52.22 -4.59 11.51
CA SER A 873 -52.31 -3.73 10.33
C SER A 873 -52.48 -4.53 9.05
N LEU A 874 -51.77 -5.66 8.95
CA LEU A 874 -51.89 -6.64 7.87
C LEU A 874 -53.29 -7.25 7.83
N ASP A 875 -53.79 -7.72 8.97
CA ASP A 875 -55.11 -8.33 9.12
C ASP A 875 -56.22 -7.36 8.70
N THR A 876 -56.13 -6.12 9.17
CA THR A 876 -57.07 -5.05 8.80
C THR A 876 -57.02 -4.76 7.29
N TYR A 877 -55.82 -4.72 6.70
CA TYR A 877 -55.68 -4.45 5.28
C TYR A 877 -56.24 -5.58 4.42
N ILE A 878 -55.88 -6.84 4.68
CA ILE A 878 -56.35 -7.97 3.88
C ILE A 878 -57.87 -8.11 4.00
N THR A 879 -58.44 -8.02 5.20
CA THR A 879 -59.89 -8.15 5.41
C THR A 879 -60.71 -6.94 4.95
N SER A 880 -60.08 -5.80 4.68
CA SER A 880 -60.77 -4.66 4.04
C SER A 880 -61.09 -4.91 2.55
N ASN A 881 -60.53 -5.98 1.97
CA ASN A 881 -60.80 -6.38 0.60
C ASN A 881 -62.01 -7.33 0.54
N GLU A 882 -62.93 -7.04 -0.38
CA GLU A 882 -64.09 -7.90 -0.64
C GLU A 882 -63.65 -9.33 -0.98
N GLY A 883 -64.33 -10.32 -0.39
CA GLY A 883 -64.04 -11.75 -0.56
C GLY A 883 -63.03 -12.33 0.43
N PHE A 884 -62.35 -11.51 1.24
CA PHE A 884 -61.36 -11.98 2.21
C PHE A 884 -61.88 -11.96 3.65
N ARG A 885 -61.65 -13.05 4.41
CA ARG A 885 -62.08 -13.17 5.81
C ARG A 885 -60.96 -13.75 6.67
N LEU A 886 -60.67 -13.09 7.79
CA LEU A 886 -59.74 -13.63 8.79
C LEU A 886 -60.38 -14.84 9.49
N VAL A 887 -59.71 -15.99 9.47
CA VAL A 887 -60.20 -17.25 10.05
C VAL A 887 -59.37 -17.74 11.23
N ASN A 888 -58.54 -16.87 11.81
CA ASN A 888 -57.67 -17.18 12.95
C ASN A 888 -58.40 -17.83 14.14
N GLU A 889 -59.62 -17.41 14.47
CA GLU A 889 -60.40 -18.01 15.57
C GLU A 889 -60.87 -19.44 15.24
N ASP A 890 -61.19 -19.72 13.97
CA ASP A 890 -61.53 -21.07 13.52
C ASP A 890 -60.29 -21.99 13.62
N ILE A 891 -59.12 -21.48 13.23
CA ILE A 891 -57.84 -22.21 13.33
C ILE A 891 -57.49 -22.51 14.80
N LYS A 892 -57.72 -21.56 15.71
CA LYS A 892 -57.53 -21.78 17.15
C LYS A 892 -58.48 -22.85 17.68
N ALA A 893 -59.76 -22.77 17.32
CA ALA A 893 -60.80 -23.68 17.81
C ALA A 893 -60.62 -25.13 17.32
N THR A 894 -59.95 -25.33 16.17
CA THR A 894 -59.73 -26.67 15.56
C THR A 894 -58.39 -27.31 15.94
N GLY A 895 -57.72 -26.80 16.98
CA GLY A 895 -56.51 -27.39 17.56
C GLY A 895 -55.19 -26.92 16.97
N ASN A 896 -55.20 -25.87 16.14
CA ASN A 896 -54.00 -25.30 15.50
C ASN A 896 -53.63 -23.90 16.06
N SER A 897 -53.95 -23.63 17.33
CA SER A 897 -53.73 -22.32 17.97
C SER A 897 -52.26 -21.88 18.02
N SER A 898 -51.31 -22.83 17.96
CA SER A 898 -49.87 -22.56 17.94
C SER A 898 -49.37 -21.85 16.67
N TYR A 899 -50.17 -21.85 15.59
CA TYR A 899 -49.82 -21.20 14.33
C TYR A 899 -50.41 -19.79 14.19
N VAL A 900 -51.19 -19.34 15.17
CA VAL A 900 -51.79 -18.00 15.13
C VAL A 900 -51.00 -17.06 16.02
N HIS A 901 -50.66 -15.88 15.49
CA HIS A 901 -49.91 -14.86 16.23
C HIS A 901 -50.58 -14.45 17.55
N ASN A 902 -49.78 -14.20 18.59
CA ASN A 902 -50.20 -13.63 19.87
C ASN A 902 -48.99 -12.98 20.59
N ASP A 903 -49.24 -12.21 21.66
CA ASP A 903 -48.18 -11.42 22.33
C ASP A 903 -47.04 -12.29 22.86
N ARG A 904 -47.38 -13.47 23.39
CA ARG A 904 -46.40 -14.43 23.90
C ARG A 904 -45.50 -14.94 22.78
N PHE A 905 -46.07 -15.34 21.64
CA PHE A 905 -45.29 -15.85 20.51
C PHE A 905 -44.41 -14.77 19.88
N CYS A 906 -44.92 -13.54 19.73
CA CYS A 906 -44.09 -12.41 19.27
C CYS A 906 -42.88 -12.19 20.19
N LYS A 907 -43.07 -12.22 21.52
CA LYS A 907 -41.97 -12.06 22.49
C LYS A 907 -41.00 -13.23 22.48
N GLU A 908 -41.52 -14.46 22.48
CA GLU A 908 -40.70 -15.67 22.42
C GLU A 908 -39.88 -15.74 21.13
N TRP A 909 -40.41 -15.27 20.00
CA TRP A 909 -39.70 -15.30 18.71
C TRP A 909 -38.39 -14.51 18.77
N PHE A 910 -38.44 -13.25 19.20
CA PHE A 910 -37.24 -12.43 19.39
C PHE A 910 -36.31 -13.03 20.46
N ASN A 911 -36.83 -13.36 21.65
CA ASN A 911 -36.03 -13.90 22.75
C ASN A 911 -35.32 -15.22 22.40
N ASN A 912 -35.97 -16.08 21.63
CA ASN A 912 -35.43 -17.37 21.25
C ASN A 912 -34.19 -17.24 20.38
N LEU A 913 -34.12 -16.17 19.59
CA LEU A 913 -33.09 -15.90 18.62
C LEU A 913 -31.90 -15.17 19.24
N ASP A 914 -32.14 -14.25 20.18
CA ASP A 914 -31.05 -13.58 20.90
C ASP A 914 -30.31 -14.55 21.86
N ASN A 915 -31.05 -15.46 22.52
CA ASN A 915 -30.47 -16.37 23.53
C ASN A 915 -29.84 -17.65 22.94
N ASN A 916 -30.19 -18.03 21.71
CA ASN A 916 -29.71 -19.28 21.10
C ASN A 916 -29.62 -19.17 19.56
N PRO A 917 -28.57 -18.55 19.02
CA PRO A 917 -28.43 -18.31 17.57
C PRO A 917 -28.31 -19.59 16.72
N ASN A 918 -27.99 -20.74 17.35
CA ASN A 918 -27.70 -22.00 16.65
C ASN A 918 -28.84 -23.05 16.70
N LEU A 919 -29.99 -22.75 17.31
CA LEU A 919 -31.08 -23.74 17.41
C LEU A 919 -32.00 -23.69 16.18
N PRO A 920 -32.33 -24.84 15.55
CA PRO A 920 -33.36 -24.89 14.51
C PRO A 920 -34.74 -24.75 15.16
N LYS A 921 -35.20 -23.52 15.37
CA LYS A 921 -36.42 -23.24 16.15
C LYS A 921 -37.66 -23.11 15.28
N LYS A 922 -38.56 -24.07 15.49
CA LYS A 922 -39.89 -24.27 14.89
C LYS A 922 -40.96 -23.29 15.41
N GLN A 923 -40.64 -22.02 15.68
CA GLN A 923 -41.69 -21.03 15.95
C GLN A 923 -42.16 -20.47 14.62
N LEU A 924 -43.40 -20.85 14.28
CA LEU A 924 -44.07 -20.61 13.01
C LEU A 924 -45.46 -20.13 13.37
N PHE A 925 -45.74 -18.84 13.17
CA PHE A 925 -47.04 -18.28 13.47
C PHE A 925 -47.36 -17.09 12.58
N GLY A 926 -48.65 -16.88 12.34
CA GLY A 926 -49.12 -15.90 11.39
C GLY A 926 -50.61 -15.69 11.43
N SER A 927 -51.14 -15.26 10.29
CA SER A 927 -52.56 -15.05 10.04
C SER A 927 -53.04 -15.82 8.83
N PHE A 928 -54.27 -16.33 8.94
CA PHE A 928 -54.95 -17.15 7.95
C PHE A 928 -56.17 -16.40 7.40
N TYR A 929 -56.29 -16.39 6.07
CA TYR A 929 -57.36 -15.69 5.37
C TYR A 929 -58.07 -16.65 4.41
N ASP A 930 -59.38 -16.76 4.57
CA ASP A 930 -60.27 -17.32 3.57
C ASP A 930 -60.45 -16.29 2.46
N PHE A 931 -60.29 -16.72 1.21
CA PHE A 931 -60.44 -15.89 0.01
C PHE A 931 -61.43 -16.49 -0.99
N GLY A 932 -62.26 -17.45 -0.54
CA GLY A 932 -63.31 -18.07 -1.36
C GLY A 932 -62.88 -19.34 -2.12
N ASP A 933 -61.60 -19.74 -2.01
CA ASP A 933 -61.14 -21.00 -2.56
C ASP A 933 -61.66 -22.21 -1.77
N LYS A 934 -61.98 -23.31 -2.46
CA LYS A 934 -62.60 -24.50 -1.84
C LYS A 934 -61.63 -25.37 -1.04
N SER A 935 -60.31 -25.21 -1.24
CA SER A 935 -59.28 -26.13 -0.77
C SER A 935 -58.16 -25.44 0.02
N TYR A 936 -57.91 -24.15 -0.23
CA TYR A 936 -56.75 -23.44 0.29
C TYR A 936 -57.08 -22.14 1.02
N LEU A 937 -56.29 -21.82 2.04
CA LEU A 937 -56.27 -20.52 2.71
C LEU A 937 -55.00 -19.78 2.35
N LEU A 938 -55.08 -18.45 2.28
CA LEU A 938 -53.90 -17.59 2.25
C LEU A 938 -53.31 -17.53 3.66
N HIS A 939 -52.01 -17.72 3.78
CA HIS A 939 -51.29 -17.72 5.05
C HIS A 939 -50.11 -16.76 4.96
N VAL A 940 -50.04 -15.82 5.90
CA VAL A 940 -48.90 -14.92 6.09
C VAL A 940 -48.31 -15.20 7.46
N GLU A 941 -47.08 -15.70 7.51
CA GLU A 941 -46.43 -16.08 8.77
C GLU A 941 -45.01 -15.53 8.88
N VAL A 942 -44.58 -15.39 10.14
CA VAL A 942 -43.16 -15.34 10.46
C VAL A 942 -42.68 -16.74 10.79
N ALA A 943 -41.59 -17.14 10.16
CA ALA A 943 -40.98 -18.44 10.35
C ALA A 943 -39.47 -18.29 10.39
N THR A 944 -38.82 -18.94 11.35
CA THR A 944 -37.37 -18.84 11.55
C THR A 944 -36.92 -17.38 11.75
N MET A 945 -36.37 -16.72 10.73
CA MET A 945 -35.98 -15.31 10.75
C MET A 945 -36.74 -14.44 9.74
N ASN A 946 -37.60 -15.06 8.92
CA ASN A 946 -38.12 -14.48 7.68
C ASN A 946 -39.64 -14.36 7.69
N LEU A 947 -40.15 -13.48 6.83
CA LEU A 947 -41.57 -13.36 6.53
C LEU A 947 -41.91 -14.25 5.33
N HIS A 948 -42.96 -15.05 5.43
CA HIS A 948 -43.43 -15.91 4.36
C HIS A 948 -44.89 -15.61 4.01
N ILE A 949 -45.20 -15.67 2.72
CA ILE A 949 -46.57 -15.55 2.20
C ILE A 949 -46.81 -16.73 1.26
N GLY A 950 -47.94 -17.42 1.44
CA GLY A 950 -48.25 -18.61 0.68
C GLY A 950 -49.60 -19.21 1.03
N PHE A 951 -49.76 -20.49 0.74
CA PHE A 951 -51.03 -21.18 0.82
C PHE A 951 -50.94 -22.44 1.67
N VAL A 952 -51.99 -22.69 2.46
CA VAL A 952 -52.15 -23.89 3.29
C VAL A 952 -53.44 -24.61 2.92
N LYS A 953 -53.45 -25.93 3.01
CA LYS A 953 -54.65 -26.74 2.76
C LYS A 953 -55.55 -26.79 3.98
N TYR A 954 -56.86 -26.71 3.78
CA TYR A 954 -57.82 -26.82 4.87
C TYR A 954 -58.93 -27.85 4.61
N THR A 955 -59.59 -28.28 5.67
CA THR A 955 -60.89 -28.96 5.67
C THR A 955 -61.87 -28.20 6.55
N LYS A 956 -63.17 -28.48 6.44
CA LYS A 956 -64.18 -27.94 7.37
C LYS A 956 -64.62 -29.01 8.36
N GLU A 957 -64.52 -28.72 9.65
CA GLU A 957 -65.03 -29.54 10.76
C GLU A 957 -66.00 -28.65 11.55
N ASP A 958 -67.25 -29.07 11.71
CA ASP A 958 -68.33 -28.27 12.33
C ASP A 958 -68.45 -26.84 11.76
N SER A 959 -68.33 -26.71 10.43
CA SER A 959 -68.32 -25.42 9.70
C SER A 959 -67.14 -24.49 10.00
N LYS A 960 -66.13 -24.93 10.78
CA LYS A 960 -64.90 -24.19 11.06
C LYS A 960 -63.74 -24.67 10.20
N PHE A 961 -62.84 -23.76 9.86
CA PHE A 961 -61.63 -24.06 9.09
C PHE A 961 -60.60 -24.81 9.94
N LYS A 962 -60.14 -25.96 9.46
CA LYS A 962 -59.07 -26.76 10.06
C LYS A 962 -57.96 -26.97 9.05
N VAL A 963 -56.77 -26.47 9.35
CA VAL A 963 -55.60 -26.67 8.48
C VAL A 963 -55.09 -28.10 8.59
N VAL A 964 -54.75 -28.70 7.46
CA VAL A 964 -54.23 -30.06 7.33
C VAL A 964 -52.93 -30.07 6.52
N LYS A 965 -52.10 -31.11 6.70
CA LYS A 965 -50.85 -31.24 5.96
C LYS A 965 -51.12 -31.44 4.46
N MET A 966 -50.34 -30.76 3.61
CA MET A 966 -50.40 -30.95 2.16
C MET A 966 -49.71 -32.23 1.69
N SER A 967 -50.19 -32.75 0.56
CA SER A 967 -49.59 -33.82 -0.24
C SER A 967 -48.83 -33.26 -1.46
N ASP A 968 -48.04 -34.09 -2.15
CA ASP A 968 -47.35 -33.69 -3.39
C ASP A 968 -48.33 -33.32 -4.53
N LYS A 969 -49.55 -33.85 -4.50
CA LYS A 969 -50.62 -33.47 -5.41
C LYS A 969 -51.04 -32.01 -5.17
N ASP A 970 -51.19 -31.63 -3.91
CA ASP A 970 -51.57 -30.26 -3.53
C ASP A 970 -50.49 -29.25 -3.94
N LYS A 971 -49.21 -29.63 -3.88
CA LYS A 971 -48.10 -28.80 -4.39
C LYS A 971 -48.28 -28.49 -5.88
N SER A 972 -48.60 -29.51 -6.68
CA SER A 972 -48.76 -29.35 -8.13
C SER A 972 -49.99 -28.50 -8.46
N GLU A 973 -51.10 -28.72 -7.74
CA GLU A 973 -52.34 -27.96 -7.90
C GLU A 973 -52.15 -26.47 -7.56
N ILE A 974 -51.46 -26.15 -6.45
CA ILE A 974 -51.16 -24.75 -6.10
C ILE A 974 -50.22 -24.11 -7.13
N ALA A 975 -49.22 -24.84 -7.62
CA ALA A 975 -48.30 -24.33 -8.63
C ALA A 975 -49.03 -23.96 -9.94
N GLU A 976 -49.94 -24.83 -10.39
CA GLU A 976 -50.76 -24.61 -11.58
C GLU A 976 -51.75 -23.45 -11.36
N LYS A 977 -52.42 -23.44 -10.20
CA LYS A 977 -53.53 -22.52 -9.91
C LYS A 977 -53.09 -21.11 -9.51
N PHE A 978 -52.00 -21.00 -8.73
CA PHE A 978 -51.63 -19.74 -8.07
C PHE A 978 -50.19 -19.27 -8.33
N SER A 979 -49.30 -20.08 -8.92
CA SER A 979 -47.92 -19.60 -9.20
C SER A 979 -47.78 -18.98 -10.59
N HIS A 980 -48.49 -19.50 -11.59
CA HIS A 980 -48.37 -19.04 -12.98
C HIS A 980 -48.97 -17.64 -13.26
N PRO A 981 -50.12 -17.23 -12.69
CA PRO A 981 -50.70 -15.91 -12.95
C PRO A 981 -49.98 -14.74 -12.25
N PHE A 982 -49.15 -15.02 -11.25
CA PHE A 982 -48.60 -14.01 -10.34
C PHE A 982 -47.06 -13.90 -10.39
N HIS A 983 -46.39 -14.77 -11.15
CA HIS A 983 -44.93 -14.86 -11.22
C HIS A 983 -44.23 -14.91 -9.84
N MET A 984 -44.86 -15.51 -8.83
CA MET A 984 -44.27 -15.63 -7.50
C MET A 984 -43.39 -16.88 -7.41
N PRO A 985 -42.10 -16.76 -7.02
CA PRO A 985 -41.23 -17.91 -6.81
C PRO A 985 -41.61 -18.62 -5.50
N MET A 986 -42.58 -19.52 -5.55
CA MET A 986 -43.05 -20.28 -4.39
C MET A 986 -42.29 -21.59 -4.26
N GLU A 987 -42.04 -22.00 -3.02
CA GLU A 987 -41.35 -23.24 -2.70
C GLU A 987 -42.17 -24.07 -1.71
N PHE A 988 -42.06 -25.39 -1.82
CA PHE A 988 -42.69 -26.29 -0.86
C PHE A 988 -41.86 -26.38 0.42
N ARG A 989 -42.48 -26.02 1.54
CA ARG A 989 -41.88 -26.09 2.87
C ARG A 989 -42.23 -27.41 3.52
N SER A 990 -41.22 -28.21 3.87
CA SER A 990 -41.41 -29.53 4.50
C SER A 990 -41.66 -29.46 6.02
N TRP A 991 -41.54 -28.27 6.62
CA TRP A 991 -41.72 -27.97 8.03
C TRP A 991 -43.10 -27.37 8.32
N GLY A 992 -43.48 -27.27 9.60
CA GLY A 992 -44.77 -26.73 10.03
C GLY A 992 -45.97 -27.47 9.45
N LEU A 993 -46.84 -26.73 8.76
CA LEU A 993 -48.08 -27.23 8.16
C LEU A 993 -47.87 -27.97 6.83
N LYS A 994 -46.61 -28.10 6.35
CA LYS A 994 -46.27 -28.54 4.99
C LYS A 994 -47.02 -27.71 3.95
N TRP A 995 -46.46 -26.56 3.58
CA TRP A 995 -47.18 -25.52 2.86
C TRP A 995 -46.35 -24.95 1.71
N TYR A 996 -46.99 -24.22 0.79
CA TYR A 996 -46.34 -23.68 -0.40
C TYR A 996 -46.21 -22.16 -0.28
N SER A 997 -45.00 -21.62 -0.18
CA SER A 997 -44.78 -20.22 0.16
C SER A 997 -43.53 -19.61 -0.47
N SER A 998 -43.57 -18.29 -0.66
CA SER A 998 -42.40 -17.47 -1.01
C SER A 998 -41.81 -16.80 0.24
N ASP A 999 -40.51 -16.62 0.25
CA ASP A 999 -39.74 -15.93 1.29
C ASP A 999 -39.58 -14.44 0.92
N TYR A 1000 -39.94 -13.54 1.83
CA TYR A 1000 -39.88 -12.08 1.65
C TYR A 1000 -38.78 -11.41 2.47
N GLY A 1001 -37.84 -12.21 2.97
CA GLY A 1001 -36.62 -11.75 3.61
C GLY A 1001 -36.71 -11.71 5.14
N LYS A 1002 -35.54 -11.43 5.71
CA LYS A 1002 -35.28 -11.43 7.15
C LYS A 1002 -35.83 -10.15 7.80
N ILE A 1003 -36.71 -10.29 8.78
CA ILE A 1003 -37.37 -9.14 9.44
C ILE A 1003 -37.10 -9.04 10.94
N ILE A 1004 -36.21 -9.88 11.45
CA ILE A 1004 -35.89 -9.94 12.88
C ILE A 1004 -34.87 -8.89 13.33
N ASP A 1005 -33.95 -8.51 12.44
CA ASP A 1005 -32.97 -7.49 12.73
C ASP A 1005 -33.61 -6.11 12.52
N LEU A 1006 -34.23 -5.60 13.59
CA LEU A 1006 -34.88 -4.29 13.58
C LEU A 1006 -33.88 -3.14 13.74
N SER A 1007 -32.58 -3.42 13.90
CA SER A 1007 -31.56 -2.38 13.73
C SER A 1007 -31.41 -2.00 12.25
N ASN A 1008 -31.79 -2.87 11.32
CA ASN A 1008 -31.92 -2.52 9.90
C ASN A 1008 -33.14 -1.61 9.66
N ALA A 1009 -32.90 -0.48 9.00
CA ALA A 1009 -33.95 0.52 8.77
C ALA A 1009 -35.11 0.00 7.91
N ASN A 1010 -34.83 -0.82 6.89
CA ASN A 1010 -35.88 -1.38 6.01
C ASN A 1010 -36.82 -2.30 6.79
N SER A 1011 -36.26 -3.20 7.61
CA SER A 1011 -37.03 -4.13 8.44
C SER A 1011 -37.90 -3.35 9.43
N TYR A 1012 -37.32 -2.38 10.15
CA TYR A 1012 -38.06 -1.53 11.07
C TYR A 1012 -39.20 -0.77 10.38
N ALA A 1013 -38.90 -0.10 9.26
CA ALA A 1013 -39.88 0.68 8.51
C ALA A 1013 -41.02 -0.18 7.97
N MET A 1014 -40.74 -1.40 7.52
CA MET A 1014 -41.76 -2.35 7.06
C MET A 1014 -42.75 -2.70 8.16
N LEU A 1015 -42.28 -2.97 9.39
CA LEU A 1015 -43.14 -3.33 10.52
C LEU A 1015 -43.98 -2.13 11.00
N VAL A 1016 -43.36 -0.96 11.07
CA VAL A 1016 -43.96 0.23 11.68
C VAL A 1016 -44.89 0.96 10.72
N ASN A 1017 -44.53 1.03 9.43
CA ASN A 1017 -45.29 1.75 8.41
C ASN A 1017 -45.70 0.81 7.26
N PHE A 1018 -46.30 -0.33 7.61
CA PHE A 1018 -46.79 -1.32 6.66
C PHE A 1018 -47.64 -0.71 5.52
N LYS A 1019 -48.49 0.29 5.85
CA LYS A 1019 -49.38 0.95 4.88
C LYS A 1019 -48.66 1.56 3.68
N ASN A 1020 -47.40 1.96 3.84
CA ASN A 1020 -46.57 2.56 2.79
C ASN A 1020 -45.41 1.66 2.35
N SER A 1021 -45.27 0.48 2.95
CA SER A 1021 -44.18 -0.47 2.69
C SER A 1021 -44.22 -1.04 1.27
N GLU A 1022 -43.04 -1.43 0.77
CA GLU A 1022 -42.90 -2.17 -0.49
C GLU A 1022 -43.60 -3.53 -0.45
N LEU A 1023 -43.59 -4.20 0.72
CA LEU A 1023 -44.32 -5.45 0.92
C LEU A 1023 -45.81 -5.29 0.58
N LYS A 1024 -46.45 -4.19 1.01
CA LYS A 1024 -47.84 -3.95 0.66
C LYS A 1024 -48.01 -3.66 -0.83
N LYS A 1025 -47.24 -2.71 -1.38
CA LYS A 1025 -47.42 -2.19 -2.74
C LYS A 1025 -47.07 -3.22 -3.82
N SER A 1026 -45.95 -3.88 -3.65
CA SER A 1026 -45.30 -4.68 -4.69
C SER A 1026 -45.60 -6.17 -4.55
N ILE A 1027 -46.01 -6.64 -3.37
CA ILE A 1027 -46.29 -8.06 -3.10
C ILE A 1027 -47.76 -8.31 -2.76
N LEU A 1028 -48.27 -7.73 -1.66
CA LEU A 1028 -49.61 -8.09 -1.17
C LEU A 1028 -50.74 -7.52 -2.03
N THR A 1029 -50.63 -6.27 -2.51
CA THR A 1029 -51.69 -5.67 -3.36
C THR A 1029 -51.88 -6.47 -4.65
N PRO A 1030 -50.81 -6.77 -5.44
CA PRO A 1030 -50.95 -7.57 -6.65
C PRO A 1030 -51.45 -8.99 -6.38
N LEU A 1031 -51.00 -9.62 -5.29
CA LEU A 1031 -51.46 -10.95 -4.89
C LEU A 1031 -52.97 -10.94 -4.58
N ILE A 1032 -53.44 -10.01 -3.76
CA ILE A 1032 -54.86 -9.91 -3.38
C ILE A 1032 -55.71 -9.62 -4.62
N ASP A 1033 -55.29 -8.68 -5.48
CA ASP A 1033 -56.04 -8.32 -6.68
C ASP A 1033 -56.14 -9.46 -7.68
N GLY A 1034 -55.09 -10.27 -7.83
CA GLY A 1034 -55.18 -11.43 -8.69
C GLY A 1034 -55.90 -12.62 -8.05
N LEU A 1035 -55.93 -12.76 -6.72
CA LEU A 1035 -56.75 -13.79 -6.04
C LEU A 1035 -58.25 -13.48 -6.11
N LYS A 1036 -58.64 -12.21 -6.31
CA LYS A 1036 -60.04 -11.81 -6.57
C LYS A 1036 -60.49 -12.12 -8.01
N LYS A 1037 -59.56 -12.12 -8.96
CA LYS A 1037 -59.82 -12.39 -10.38
C LYS A 1037 -59.92 -13.89 -10.59
#